data_AF-A0A4R2KN52-F1
#
_entry.id   AF-A0A4R2KN52-F1
#
_cell.length_a   1.000
_cell.length_b   1.000
_cell.length_c   1.000
_cell.angle_alpha   90.00
_cell.angle_beta   90.00
_cell.angle_gamma   90.00
#
_symmetry.space_group_name_H-M   'P 1'
#
loop_
_entity.id
_entity.type
_entity.pdbx_description
1 polymer ?
#
loop_
_entity_poly.entity_id
_entity_poly.type
_entity_poly.pdbx_seq_one_letter_code
_entity_poly.pdbx_strand_id
1 'polypeptide(L)'
;MNKFCKCICLIICFMVSTTNISLAEEIIYKPKNVDIMFVIDSSYSMNINDKNKIATNMMKMFIDTLPSKNINVGYVAYNDSVTNFLEPMPIETYNQRSTMKNRIESIRKAGYSDMGLGLKKGFELITAHLKNDTQPIMILISDGETSLSRNSNRTINHSNLDINDVIHQSNQINMPIYTIALEDESERTDILTDISKKTGAKTYIAPTSNDLIEIFTGILKTHLISTTKPIVETIGTGKKQEITIPIFDSLITESNILLISSSPIKDYKILNAQDSVSFAKSEYYFSAKIVNPLQQEVKLEFIGDKNDTIKGYLLSNYDISLNLDVPDVIYKNRPFTIDASFINNTNNEFIKDTTFYNKITPVITLINNDNKISLPINRLNDKIQINNTIGNSGKYILDTNFKHENFNIKFNELTFDVRNNPPSSEFFETIKLPIMSKNKVYQLDQYFHDPDGDILTYEIINTDTDKSNLNIKNSELIINHSKQGAYEFTIKASDNEGLSFTTKPIMLSIIPKLQYYYRIAVMITCLLIGSILFFSIYRKMKAPKRTFTGKINGYFINLKDKEEVPPLTISLYKFENKKRISLEEMIVCARVDKPFLNASQIYFEPGFDKSIVFYNSSAATAMINSEIACKNVKYTLRYKTKIYITFEDGISEIELHYNKANPTT
;
A
#
# COMPACT_ATOMS: atom_id res chain seq x y z
N MET A 1 14.80 -38.31 7.84
CA MET A 1 14.55 -37.08 8.62
C MET A 1 14.49 -35.78 7.80
N ASN A 2 14.55 -35.82 6.44
CA ASN A 2 14.69 -34.59 5.61
C ASN A 2 13.44 -34.11 4.86
N LYS A 3 12.32 -34.85 4.87
CA LYS A 3 11.09 -34.46 4.15
C LYS A 3 10.07 -33.70 5.01
N PHE A 4 10.02 -33.99 6.31
CA PHE A 4 9.04 -33.36 7.22
C PHE A 4 9.40 -31.90 7.56
N CYS A 5 10.69 -31.57 7.73
CA CYS A 5 11.15 -30.18 7.93
C CYS A 5 10.94 -29.29 6.70
N LYS A 6 11.02 -29.83 5.48
CA LYS A 6 10.83 -29.03 4.26
C LYS A 6 9.36 -28.66 4.03
N CYS A 7 8.43 -29.54 4.38
CA CYS A 7 6.99 -29.22 4.28
C CYS A 7 6.54 -28.17 5.31
N ILE A 8 7.09 -28.19 6.53
CA ILE A 8 6.75 -27.21 7.56
C ILE A 8 7.28 -25.82 7.20
N CYS A 9 8.51 -25.70 6.67
CA CYS A 9 9.01 -24.42 6.16
C CYS A 9 8.21 -23.87 4.98
N LEU A 10 7.71 -24.73 4.07
CA LEU A 10 6.93 -24.27 2.92
C LEU A 10 5.53 -23.77 3.33
N ILE A 11 4.91 -24.41 4.32
CA ILE A 11 3.59 -24.00 4.85
C ILE A 11 3.70 -22.68 5.65
N ILE A 12 4.79 -22.50 6.41
CA ILE A 12 5.07 -21.25 7.12
C ILE A 12 5.38 -20.11 6.14
N CYS A 13 6.13 -20.36 5.05
CA CYS A 13 6.35 -19.35 4.00
C CYS A 13 5.07 -18.99 3.23
N PHE A 14 4.12 -19.91 3.07
CA PHE A 14 2.85 -19.63 2.39
C PHE A 14 1.91 -18.78 3.27
N MET A 15 1.90 -19.02 4.59
CA MET A 15 1.10 -18.25 5.56
C MET A 15 1.59 -16.82 5.78
N VAL A 16 2.84 -16.49 5.43
CA VAL A 16 3.42 -15.13 5.54
C VAL A 16 3.22 -14.30 4.25
N SER A 17 2.66 -14.90 3.18
CA SER A 17 2.52 -14.24 1.87
C SER A 17 1.13 -13.72 1.54
N THR A 18 0.17 -13.81 2.46
CA THR A 18 -1.11 -13.09 2.30
C THR A 18 -0.89 -11.64 2.69
N THR A 19 -0.30 -10.86 1.77
CA THR A 19 -0.46 -9.42 1.81
C THR A 19 -1.96 -9.14 1.80
N ASN A 20 -2.47 -8.55 2.88
CA ASN A 20 -3.76 -7.91 2.87
C ASN A 20 -3.71 -6.84 1.77
N ILE A 21 -4.30 -7.15 0.62
CA ILE A 21 -4.63 -6.12 -0.37
C ILE A 21 -5.82 -5.40 0.26
N SER A 22 -5.52 -4.35 1.02
CA SER A 22 -6.50 -3.32 1.39
C SER A 22 -7.00 -2.75 0.07
N LEU A 23 -8.29 -2.89 -0.20
CA LEU A 23 -8.93 -2.23 -1.33
C LEU A 23 -8.97 -0.75 -0.97
N ALA A 24 -7.97 0.01 -1.42
CA ALA A 24 -7.92 1.43 -1.17
C ALA A 24 -9.21 2.11 -1.69
N GLU A 25 -9.79 2.97 -0.87
CA GLU A 25 -10.99 3.71 -1.21
C GLU A 25 -10.64 4.85 -2.18
N GLU A 26 -11.11 4.75 -3.42
CA GLU A 26 -11.00 5.84 -4.40
C GLU A 26 -12.06 6.91 -4.11
N ILE A 27 -11.61 8.10 -3.68
CA ILE A 27 -12.49 9.23 -3.40
C ILE A 27 -12.42 10.21 -4.57
N ILE A 28 -13.48 10.23 -5.38
CA ILE A 28 -13.61 11.17 -6.50
C ILE A 28 -14.36 12.41 -6.04
N TYR A 29 -13.63 13.50 -5.88
CA TYR A 29 -14.18 14.83 -5.68
C TYR A 29 -14.52 15.47 -7.03
N LYS A 30 -15.82 15.64 -7.28
CA LYS A 30 -16.34 16.35 -8.46
C LYS A 30 -16.57 17.83 -8.13
N PRO A 31 -16.32 18.74 -9.09
CA PRO A 31 -16.67 20.14 -8.92
C PRO A 31 -18.18 20.27 -8.65
N LYS A 32 -18.55 21.12 -7.69
CA LYS A 32 -19.95 21.35 -7.31
C LYS A 32 -20.72 21.97 -8.48
N ASN A 33 -22.00 21.63 -8.59
CA ASN A 33 -22.92 22.40 -9.44
C ASN A 33 -23.03 23.82 -8.89
N VAL A 34 -23.27 24.81 -9.73
CA VAL A 34 -23.39 26.21 -9.30
C VAL A 34 -24.74 26.76 -9.71
N ASP A 35 -25.51 27.20 -8.71
CA ASP A 35 -26.78 27.87 -8.91
C ASP A 35 -26.58 29.37 -8.71
N ILE A 36 -26.92 30.18 -9.71
CA ILE A 36 -26.76 31.64 -9.68
C ILE A 36 -28.13 32.29 -9.66
N MET A 37 -28.41 33.09 -8.64
CA MET A 37 -29.62 33.89 -8.53
C MET A 37 -29.30 35.38 -8.68
N PHE A 38 -29.76 35.98 -9.78
CA PHE A 38 -29.70 37.42 -9.95
C PHE A 38 -30.86 38.10 -9.23
N VAL A 39 -30.59 39.09 -8.40
CA VAL A 39 -31.63 39.93 -7.78
C VAL A 39 -31.44 41.33 -8.33
N ILE A 40 -32.40 41.81 -9.11
CA ILE A 40 -32.28 43.09 -9.84
C ILE A 40 -33.33 44.09 -9.36
N ASP A 41 -32.83 45.28 -9.01
CA ASP A 41 -33.64 46.44 -8.74
C ASP A 41 -34.30 46.94 -10.03
N SER A 42 -35.63 46.98 -10.01
CA SER A 42 -36.48 47.46 -11.10
C SER A 42 -37.36 48.62 -10.64
N SER A 43 -36.93 49.35 -9.61
CA SER A 43 -37.60 50.57 -9.14
C SER A 43 -37.49 51.72 -10.14
N TYR A 44 -38.22 52.80 -9.90
CA TYR A 44 -38.25 53.95 -10.81
C TYR A 44 -36.90 54.68 -10.91
N SER A 45 -36.10 54.78 -9.84
CA SER A 45 -34.78 55.44 -9.83
C SER A 45 -33.82 54.81 -10.85
N MET A 46 -33.97 53.51 -11.11
CA MET A 46 -33.19 52.76 -12.09
C MET A 46 -33.40 53.23 -13.54
N ASN A 47 -34.43 54.03 -13.84
CA ASN A 47 -34.56 54.70 -15.14
C ASN A 47 -33.49 55.78 -15.34
N ILE A 48 -32.96 56.34 -14.24
CA ILE A 48 -31.92 57.37 -14.24
C ILE A 48 -30.54 56.72 -14.01
N ASN A 49 -30.45 55.82 -13.04
CA ASN A 49 -29.18 55.23 -12.60
C ASN A 49 -28.68 54.13 -13.56
N ASP A 50 -29.60 53.53 -14.32
CA ASP A 50 -29.27 52.50 -15.32
C ASP A 50 -29.87 52.85 -16.70
N LYS A 51 -29.61 54.09 -17.17
CA LYS A 51 -30.09 54.59 -18.47
C LYS A 51 -29.69 53.70 -19.64
N ASN A 52 -28.46 53.18 -19.60
CA ASN A 52 -27.89 52.34 -20.65
C ASN A 52 -28.23 50.85 -20.46
N LYS A 53 -29.11 50.50 -19.52
CA LYS A 53 -29.53 49.12 -19.25
C LYS A 53 -28.35 48.17 -18.97
N ILE A 54 -27.28 48.69 -18.36
CA ILE A 54 -26.07 47.98 -17.93
C ILE A 54 -26.47 46.75 -17.11
N ALA A 55 -27.41 46.85 -16.19
CA ALA A 55 -27.84 45.72 -15.35
C ALA A 55 -28.36 44.53 -16.18
N THR A 56 -29.31 44.80 -17.10
CA THR A 56 -29.86 43.73 -17.96
C THR A 56 -28.84 43.21 -18.96
N ASN A 57 -27.97 44.07 -19.49
CA ASN A 57 -26.92 43.67 -20.43
C ASN A 57 -25.81 42.86 -19.75
N MET A 58 -25.48 43.18 -18.50
CA MET A 58 -24.59 42.40 -17.65
C MET A 58 -25.15 41.00 -17.44
N MET A 59 -26.41 40.85 -17.03
CA MET A 59 -27.02 39.52 -16.85
C MET A 59 -27.01 38.72 -18.15
N LYS A 60 -27.34 39.34 -19.29
CA LYS A 60 -27.25 38.68 -20.60
C LYS A 60 -25.82 38.24 -20.93
N MET A 61 -24.84 39.11 -20.67
CA MET A 61 -23.42 38.79 -20.85
C MET A 61 -23.04 37.59 -20.00
N PHE A 62 -23.34 37.61 -18.70
CA PHE A 62 -23.11 36.51 -17.77
C PHE A 62 -23.70 35.21 -18.28
N ILE A 63 -24.99 35.22 -18.67
CA ILE A 63 -25.66 34.03 -19.19
C ILE A 63 -24.91 33.48 -20.39
N ASP A 64 -24.51 34.33 -21.34
CA ASP A 64 -23.84 33.91 -22.57
C ASP A 64 -22.37 33.48 -22.36
N THR A 65 -21.72 33.99 -21.32
CA THR A 65 -20.32 33.67 -21.00
C THR A 65 -20.15 32.50 -20.04
N LEU A 66 -21.14 32.21 -19.19
CA LEU A 66 -21.12 31.08 -18.26
C LEU A 66 -20.97 29.73 -18.98
N PRO A 67 -20.24 28.76 -18.39
CA PRO A 67 -20.15 27.40 -18.89
C PRO A 67 -21.52 26.77 -19.14
N SER A 68 -21.61 25.84 -20.09
CA SER A 68 -22.91 25.23 -20.40
C SER A 68 -23.32 24.18 -19.36
N LYS A 69 -22.36 23.38 -18.85
CA LYS A 69 -22.61 22.30 -17.88
C LYS A 69 -22.50 22.76 -16.43
N ASN A 70 -23.22 22.10 -15.53
CA ASN A 70 -23.17 22.27 -14.07
C ASN A 70 -23.51 23.69 -13.59
N ILE A 71 -24.22 24.48 -14.41
CA ILE A 71 -24.67 25.84 -14.08
C ILE A 71 -26.18 25.93 -14.23
N ASN A 72 -26.85 26.41 -13.19
CA ASN A 72 -28.24 26.86 -13.27
C ASN A 72 -28.30 28.36 -12.99
N VAL A 73 -29.19 29.06 -13.68
CA VAL A 73 -29.38 30.51 -13.51
C VAL A 73 -30.86 30.80 -13.26
N GLY A 74 -31.13 31.64 -12.29
CA GLY A 74 -32.44 32.22 -11.98
C GLY A 74 -32.33 33.74 -11.81
N TYR A 75 -33.48 34.41 -11.74
CA TYR A 75 -33.50 35.83 -11.42
C TYR A 75 -34.78 36.26 -10.67
N VAL A 76 -34.69 37.36 -9.94
CA VAL A 76 -35.78 38.09 -9.30
C VAL A 76 -35.66 39.56 -9.66
N ALA A 77 -36.67 40.10 -10.31
CA ALA A 77 -36.84 41.54 -10.48
C ALA A 77 -37.79 42.05 -9.40
N TYR A 78 -37.37 43.09 -8.68
CA TYR A 78 -38.14 43.65 -7.57
C TYR A 78 -38.26 45.17 -7.69
N ASN A 79 -39.35 45.70 -7.13
CA ASN A 79 -39.56 47.10 -6.80
C ASN A 79 -40.05 47.13 -5.35
N ASP A 80 -41.16 47.78 -5.01
CA ASP A 80 -41.87 47.56 -3.72
C ASP A 80 -42.66 46.24 -3.66
N SER A 81 -42.60 45.45 -4.74
CA SER A 81 -43.16 44.11 -4.90
C SER A 81 -42.22 43.25 -5.77
N VAL A 82 -42.44 41.94 -5.82
CA VAL A 82 -41.74 41.08 -6.79
C VAL A 82 -42.45 41.19 -8.13
N THR A 83 -41.81 41.79 -9.13
CA THR A 83 -42.42 42.11 -10.42
C THR A 83 -42.34 40.94 -11.39
N ASN A 84 -41.23 40.20 -11.37
CA ASN A 84 -40.99 39.04 -12.23
C ASN A 84 -39.91 38.16 -11.61
N PHE A 85 -39.98 36.84 -11.81
CA PHE A 85 -38.95 35.93 -11.34
C PHE A 85 -38.88 34.65 -12.18
N LEU A 86 -37.75 33.98 -12.09
CA LEU A 86 -37.53 32.65 -12.63
C LEU A 86 -36.61 31.87 -11.67
N GLU A 87 -37.04 30.66 -11.32
CA GLU A 87 -36.22 29.72 -10.53
C GLU A 87 -34.95 29.33 -11.29
N PRO A 88 -33.86 28.94 -10.57
CA PRO A 88 -32.66 28.44 -11.21
C PRO A 88 -32.97 27.30 -12.19
N MET A 89 -32.63 27.51 -13.47
CA MET A 89 -32.78 26.50 -14.51
C MET A 89 -31.47 26.29 -15.27
N PRO A 90 -31.24 25.10 -15.85
CA PRO A 90 -30.05 24.84 -16.65
C PRO A 90 -29.94 25.78 -17.85
N ILE A 91 -28.72 26.18 -18.18
CA ILE A 91 -28.39 27.01 -19.34
C ILE A 91 -27.52 26.25 -20.37
N GLU A 92 -27.71 24.95 -20.49
CA GLU A 92 -26.93 24.08 -21.40
C GLU A 92 -27.19 24.38 -22.87
N THR A 93 -28.44 24.69 -23.22
CA THR A 93 -28.88 24.85 -24.61
C THR A 93 -29.07 26.31 -25.01
N TYR A 94 -28.96 26.59 -26.32
CA TYR A 94 -29.29 27.89 -26.87
C TYR A 94 -30.71 28.35 -26.53
N ASN A 95 -31.69 27.43 -26.58
CA ASN A 95 -33.10 27.76 -26.30
C ASN A 95 -33.33 28.17 -24.84
N GLN A 96 -32.68 27.49 -23.89
CA GLN A 96 -32.73 27.88 -22.47
C GLN A 96 -32.15 29.28 -22.26
N ARG A 97 -30.96 29.54 -22.82
CA ARG A 97 -30.31 30.86 -22.76
C ARG A 97 -31.18 31.94 -23.40
N SER A 98 -31.71 31.70 -24.59
CA SER A 98 -32.58 32.67 -25.28
C SER A 98 -33.86 32.95 -24.48
N THR A 99 -34.50 31.93 -23.92
CA THR A 99 -35.70 32.09 -23.07
C THR A 99 -35.42 32.98 -21.86
N MET A 100 -34.30 32.73 -21.16
CA MET A 100 -33.87 33.53 -20.02
C MET A 100 -33.63 35.00 -20.42
N LYS A 101 -32.88 35.23 -21.49
CA LYS A 101 -32.54 36.58 -21.96
C LYS A 101 -33.77 37.37 -22.41
N ASN A 102 -34.70 36.74 -23.14
CA ASN A 102 -35.94 37.40 -23.56
C ASN A 102 -36.81 37.83 -22.37
N ARG A 103 -36.83 37.02 -21.29
CA ARG A 103 -37.53 37.39 -20.06
C ARG A 103 -36.85 38.56 -19.34
N ILE A 104 -35.52 38.56 -19.28
CA ILE A 104 -34.73 39.66 -18.71
C ILE A 104 -34.99 40.98 -19.46
N GLU A 105 -35.07 40.95 -20.78
CA GLU A 105 -35.35 42.14 -21.60
C GLU A 105 -36.73 42.74 -21.37
N SER A 106 -37.68 41.94 -20.87
CA SER A 106 -39.04 42.39 -20.57
C SER A 106 -39.20 43.10 -19.22
N ILE A 107 -38.16 43.16 -18.39
CA ILE A 107 -38.18 43.79 -17.07
C ILE A 107 -38.44 45.29 -17.23
N ARG A 108 -39.51 45.77 -16.59
CA ARG A 108 -39.90 47.19 -16.60
C ARG A 108 -39.50 47.86 -15.29
N LYS A 109 -39.02 49.10 -15.39
CA LYS A 109 -38.54 49.89 -14.25
C LYS A 109 -39.63 50.83 -13.75
N ALA A 110 -40.23 50.55 -12.60
CA ALA A 110 -41.33 51.32 -12.05
C ALA A 110 -41.51 51.11 -10.55
N GLY A 111 -42.18 52.05 -9.88
CA GLY A 111 -42.53 51.94 -8.47
C GLY A 111 -41.38 52.28 -7.52
N TYR A 112 -41.59 51.92 -6.26
CA TYR A 112 -40.66 52.14 -5.16
C TYR A 112 -39.65 50.98 -5.07
N SER A 113 -38.78 50.92 -4.05
CA SER A 113 -37.75 49.87 -3.93
C SER A 113 -37.75 49.19 -2.54
N ASP A 114 -38.02 47.89 -2.49
CA ASP A 114 -37.90 47.06 -1.29
C ASP A 114 -36.84 45.96 -1.49
N MET A 115 -35.59 46.32 -1.21
CA MET A 115 -34.43 45.42 -1.36
C MET A 115 -34.56 44.16 -0.49
N GLY A 116 -35.06 44.28 0.74
CA GLY A 116 -35.25 43.14 1.63
C GLY A 116 -36.24 42.14 1.07
N LEU A 117 -37.35 42.60 0.46
CA LEU A 117 -38.29 41.73 -0.25
C LEU A 117 -37.63 41.00 -1.43
N GLY A 118 -36.87 41.72 -2.24
CA GLY A 118 -36.15 41.14 -3.39
C GLY A 118 -35.15 40.07 -2.98
N LEU A 119 -34.31 40.37 -1.99
CA LEU A 119 -33.32 39.43 -1.45
C LEU A 119 -33.98 38.20 -0.82
N LYS A 120 -35.04 38.40 -0.04
CA LYS A 120 -35.80 37.31 0.57
C LYS A 120 -36.37 36.37 -0.48
N LYS A 121 -36.97 36.92 -1.55
CA LYS A 121 -37.51 36.09 -2.63
C LYS A 121 -36.40 35.38 -3.40
N GLY A 122 -35.28 36.06 -3.68
CA GLY A 122 -34.12 35.43 -4.30
C GLY A 122 -33.59 34.26 -3.48
N PHE A 123 -33.49 34.43 -2.16
CA PHE A 123 -33.07 33.40 -1.22
C PHE A 123 -34.02 32.20 -1.22
N GLU A 124 -35.34 32.46 -1.13
CA GLU A 124 -36.36 31.42 -1.19
C GLU A 124 -36.24 30.57 -2.46
N LEU A 125 -36.09 31.20 -3.63
CA LEU A 125 -36.05 30.51 -4.92
C LEU A 125 -34.77 29.69 -5.13
N ILE A 126 -33.60 30.20 -4.71
CA ILE A 126 -32.34 29.47 -4.87
C ILE A 126 -32.19 28.33 -3.85
N THR A 127 -32.86 28.41 -2.71
CA THR A 127 -32.78 27.38 -1.66
C THR A 127 -33.89 26.34 -1.72
N ALA A 128 -35.00 26.61 -2.42
CA ALA A 128 -36.16 25.71 -2.50
C ALA A 128 -35.82 24.26 -2.93
N HIS A 129 -34.84 24.10 -3.82
CA HIS A 129 -34.43 22.81 -4.38
C HIS A 129 -32.92 22.58 -4.27
N LEU A 130 -32.27 23.19 -3.27
CA LEU A 130 -30.82 23.11 -3.12
C LEU A 130 -30.38 21.68 -2.80
N LYS A 131 -29.48 21.15 -3.62
CA LYS A 131 -28.88 19.83 -3.43
C LYS A 131 -27.56 19.95 -2.66
N ASN A 132 -27.15 18.87 -1.99
CA ASN A 132 -25.91 18.83 -1.20
C ASN A 132 -24.64 19.09 -2.04
N ASP A 133 -24.67 18.78 -3.33
CA ASP A 133 -23.56 18.92 -4.28
C ASP A 133 -23.58 20.26 -5.05
N THR A 134 -24.42 21.20 -4.63
CA THR A 134 -24.66 22.46 -5.34
C THR A 134 -24.24 23.64 -4.47
N GLN A 135 -23.47 24.57 -5.05
CA GLN A 135 -23.10 25.84 -4.44
C GLN A 135 -24.04 26.93 -4.94
N PRO A 136 -24.89 27.51 -4.08
CA PRO A 136 -25.71 28.65 -4.43
C PRO A 136 -24.88 29.94 -4.37
N ILE A 137 -25.18 30.89 -5.25
CA ILE A 137 -24.58 32.23 -5.31
C ILE A 137 -25.69 33.22 -5.62
N MET A 138 -25.70 34.34 -4.91
CA MET A 138 -26.61 35.45 -5.20
C MET A 138 -25.84 36.67 -5.71
N ILE A 139 -26.38 37.35 -6.71
CA ILE A 139 -25.82 38.58 -7.27
C ILE A 139 -26.92 39.64 -7.25
N LEU A 140 -26.80 40.60 -6.33
CA LEU A 140 -27.69 41.76 -6.21
C LEU A 140 -27.18 42.91 -7.08
N ILE A 141 -28.05 43.46 -7.93
CA ILE A 141 -27.77 44.63 -8.77
C ILE A 141 -28.77 45.72 -8.38
N SER A 142 -28.29 46.82 -7.79
CA SER A 142 -29.14 47.91 -7.26
C SER A 142 -28.34 49.21 -7.16
N ASP A 143 -29.04 50.33 -6.99
CA ASP A 143 -28.47 51.63 -6.58
C ASP A 143 -28.37 51.78 -5.05
N GLY A 144 -28.82 50.77 -4.29
CA GLY A 144 -28.70 50.71 -2.83
C GLY A 144 -29.83 51.41 -2.07
N GLU A 145 -30.80 52.02 -2.77
CA GLU A 145 -31.88 52.75 -2.11
C GLU A 145 -33.06 51.83 -1.79
N THR A 146 -33.49 51.81 -0.52
CA THR A 146 -34.80 51.25 -0.13
C THR A 146 -35.78 52.40 0.09
N SER A 147 -36.76 52.52 -0.79
CA SER A 147 -37.84 53.51 -0.70
C SER A 147 -39.18 52.77 -0.71
N LEU A 148 -40.13 53.18 0.12
CA LEU A 148 -41.44 52.55 0.20
C LEU A 148 -42.53 53.61 0.16
N SER A 149 -43.66 53.30 -0.51
CA SER A 149 -44.84 54.15 -0.49
C SER A 149 -45.35 54.37 0.93
N ARG A 150 -45.84 55.58 1.23
CA ARG A 150 -46.48 55.88 2.53
C ARG A 150 -47.69 55.01 2.83
N ASN A 151 -48.31 54.44 1.80
CA ASN A 151 -49.48 53.56 1.92
C ASN A 151 -49.10 52.07 1.91
N SER A 152 -47.81 51.73 1.92
CA SER A 152 -47.36 50.34 1.96
C SER A 152 -47.58 49.73 3.33
N ASN A 153 -47.97 48.44 3.37
CA ASN A 153 -48.00 47.66 4.60
C ASN A 153 -46.59 47.29 5.12
N ARG A 154 -45.55 47.56 4.31
CA ARG A 154 -44.15 47.32 4.64
C ARG A 154 -43.45 48.63 5.00
N THR A 155 -42.47 48.53 5.89
CA THR A 155 -41.66 49.68 6.36
C THR A 155 -40.19 49.40 6.07
N ILE A 156 -39.34 50.44 6.12
CA ILE A 156 -37.88 50.29 5.95
C ILE A 156 -37.32 49.30 6.98
N ASN A 157 -37.85 49.31 8.21
CA ASN A 157 -37.45 48.35 9.24
C ASN A 157 -37.81 46.90 8.87
N HIS A 158 -38.97 46.66 8.23
CA HIS A 158 -39.31 45.32 7.72
C HIS A 158 -38.33 44.87 6.63
N SER A 159 -37.98 45.77 5.70
CA SER A 159 -36.96 45.48 4.67
C SER A 159 -35.61 45.14 5.32
N ASN A 160 -35.13 45.96 6.26
CA ASN A 160 -33.87 45.70 6.96
C ASN A 160 -33.87 44.40 7.78
N LEU A 161 -35.01 44.01 8.36
CA LEU A 161 -35.14 42.70 9.03
C LEU A 161 -35.01 41.55 8.02
N ASP A 162 -35.68 41.65 6.86
CA ASP A 162 -35.56 40.66 5.79
C ASP A 162 -34.12 40.56 5.26
N ILE A 163 -33.40 41.69 5.11
CA ILE A 163 -31.98 41.70 4.70
C ILE A 163 -31.11 40.95 5.73
N ASN A 164 -31.26 41.27 7.01
CA ASN A 164 -30.46 40.62 8.07
C ASN A 164 -30.76 39.13 8.20
N ASP A 165 -32.03 38.74 8.03
CA ASP A 165 -32.45 37.33 8.03
C ASP A 165 -31.81 36.57 6.85
N VAL A 166 -31.85 37.14 5.65
CA VAL A 166 -31.18 36.57 4.48
C VAL A 166 -29.68 36.45 4.70
N ILE A 167 -29.00 37.47 5.23
CA ILE A 167 -27.56 37.40 5.54
C ILE A 167 -27.27 36.24 6.52
N HIS A 168 -28.06 36.15 7.59
CA HIS A 168 -27.90 35.12 8.60
C HIS A 168 -28.08 33.71 8.02
N GLN A 169 -29.17 33.48 7.27
CA GLN A 169 -29.43 32.18 6.64
C GLN A 169 -28.40 31.84 5.56
N SER A 170 -27.94 32.83 4.78
CA SER A 170 -26.91 32.66 3.76
C SER A 170 -25.59 32.17 4.37
N ASN A 171 -25.20 32.70 5.53
CA ASN A 171 -24.01 32.25 6.25
C ASN A 171 -24.12 30.80 6.75
N GLN A 172 -25.32 30.33 7.11
CA GLN A 172 -25.52 28.94 7.56
C GLN A 172 -25.28 27.92 6.45
N ILE A 173 -25.55 28.29 5.20
CA ILE A 173 -25.37 27.45 4.02
C ILE A 173 -24.13 27.83 3.18
N ASN A 174 -23.28 28.73 3.69
CA ASN A 174 -22.12 29.27 2.98
C ASN A 174 -22.43 29.85 1.59
N MET A 175 -23.58 30.53 1.44
CA MET A 175 -23.97 31.22 0.21
C MET A 175 -23.44 32.67 0.19
N PRO A 176 -22.53 33.04 -0.73
CA PRO A 176 -22.10 34.42 -0.89
C PRO A 176 -23.15 35.27 -1.61
N ILE A 177 -23.31 36.53 -1.18
CA ILE A 177 -24.14 37.53 -1.86
C ILE A 177 -23.24 38.64 -2.41
N TYR A 178 -22.97 38.59 -3.71
CA TYR A 178 -22.27 39.67 -4.40
C TYR A 178 -23.21 40.84 -4.62
N THR A 179 -22.69 42.07 -4.49
CA THR A 179 -23.46 43.28 -4.74
C THR A 179 -22.80 44.10 -5.84
N ILE A 180 -23.62 44.69 -6.70
CA ILE A 180 -23.20 45.48 -7.85
C ILE A 180 -23.93 46.80 -7.79
N ALA A 181 -23.20 47.84 -7.44
CA ALA A 181 -23.65 49.22 -7.45
C ALA A 181 -23.53 49.79 -8.87
N LEU A 182 -24.61 50.38 -9.38
CA LEU A 182 -24.61 51.04 -10.71
C LEU A 182 -24.22 52.53 -10.64
N GLU A 183 -23.97 53.04 -9.44
CA GLU A 183 -23.57 54.42 -9.16
C GLU A 183 -22.46 54.46 -8.09
N ASP A 184 -21.60 55.47 -8.14
CA ASP A 184 -20.50 55.71 -7.18
C ASP A 184 -20.88 56.84 -6.20
N GLU A 185 -21.96 56.65 -5.43
CA GLU A 185 -22.30 57.52 -4.30
C GLU A 185 -21.95 56.83 -2.98
N SER A 186 -21.11 57.48 -2.16
CA SER A 186 -20.46 56.89 -0.99
C SER A 186 -21.43 56.44 0.11
N GLU A 187 -22.51 57.18 0.37
CA GLU A 187 -23.45 56.86 1.45
C GLU A 187 -24.43 55.71 1.09
N ARG A 188 -24.74 55.51 -0.20
CA ARG A 188 -25.67 54.46 -0.66
C ARG A 188 -25.00 53.10 -0.87
N THR A 189 -23.68 53.11 -1.07
CA THR A 189 -22.88 51.91 -1.27
C THR A 189 -22.59 51.16 0.05
N ASP A 190 -22.82 51.79 1.20
CA ASP A 190 -22.57 51.21 2.52
C ASP A 190 -23.41 49.97 2.80
N ILE A 191 -24.72 50.00 2.50
CA ILE A 191 -25.61 48.84 2.72
C ILE A 191 -25.26 47.67 1.80
N LEU A 192 -24.95 47.96 0.53
CA LEU A 192 -24.52 46.95 -0.44
C LEU A 192 -23.20 46.30 -0.02
N THR A 193 -22.29 47.10 0.57
CA THR A 193 -21.02 46.63 1.12
C THR A 193 -21.18 45.85 2.40
N ASP A 194 -22.13 46.22 3.26
CA ASP A 194 -22.45 45.48 4.46
C ASP A 194 -22.98 44.07 4.12
N ILE A 195 -23.91 43.97 3.17
CA ILE A 195 -24.48 42.69 2.70
C ILE A 195 -23.38 41.76 2.16
N SER A 196 -22.56 42.24 1.23
CA SER A 196 -21.54 41.41 0.59
C SER A 196 -20.46 40.99 1.59
N LYS A 197 -19.98 41.93 2.41
CA LYS A 197 -18.94 41.65 3.42
C LYS A 197 -19.41 40.66 4.47
N LYS A 198 -20.64 40.80 4.98
CA LYS A 198 -21.21 39.88 5.99
C LYS A 198 -21.47 38.48 5.46
N THR A 199 -21.52 38.28 4.14
CA THR A 199 -21.69 36.98 3.47
C THR A 199 -20.41 36.45 2.82
N GLY A 200 -19.25 37.10 3.08
CA GLY A 200 -17.95 36.69 2.55
C GLY A 200 -17.70 37.01 1.07
N ALA A 201 -18.55 37.83 0.47
CA ALA A 201 -18.48 38.26 -0.92
C ALA A 201 -17.88 39.67 -1.08
N LYS A 202 -17.86 40.18 -2.33
CA LYS A 202 -17.37 41.52 -2.67
C LYS A 202 -18.48 42.39 -3.24
N THR A 203 -18.38 43.69 -2.99
CA THR A 203 -19.12 44.72 -3.73
C THR A 203 -18.32 45.14 -4.96
N TYR A 204 -19.03 45.36 -6.05
CA TYR A 204 -18.49 45.93 -7.28
C TYR A 204 -19.23 47.21 -7.64
N ILE A 205 -18.55 48.12 -8.33
CA ILE A 205 -19.15 49.33 -8.90
C ILE A 205 -19.05 49.21 -10.42
N ALA A 206 -20.16 49.40 -11.12
CA ALA A 206 -20.28 49.17 -12.55
C ALA A 206 -20.82 50.40 -13.29
N PRO A 207 -20.08 51.53 -13.33
CA PRO A 207 -20.56 52.74 -13.99
C PRO A 207 -20.61 52.60 -15.51
N THR A 208 -19.83 51.69 -16.10
CA THR A 208 -19.74 51.51 -17.55
C THR A 208 -19.74 50.04 -17.98
N SER A 209 -20.01 49.81 -19.28
CA SER A 209 -19.94 48.46 -19.88
C SER A 209 -18.54 47.83 -19.82
N ASN A 210 -17.48 48.63 -19.67
CA ASN A 210 -16.11 48.12 -19.59
C ASN A 210 -15.80 47.50 -18.23
N ASP A 211 -16.54 47.86 -17.17
CA ASP A 211 -16.32 47.35 -15.81
C ASP A 211 -16.91 45.95 -15.64
N LEU A 212 -17.82 45.55 -16.55
CA LEU A 212 -18.51 44.25 -16.54
C LEU A 212 -17.53 43.06 -16.49
N ILE A 213 -16.38 43.16 -17.15
CA ILE A 213 -15.42 42.06 -17.19
C ILE A 213 -14.72 41.84 -15.86
N GLU A 214 -14.38 42.90 -15.12
CA GLU A 214 -13.73 42.76 -13.83
C GLU A 214 -14.68 42.08 -12.84
N ILE A 215 -15.94 42.50 -12.85
CA ILE A 215 -17.01 41.93 -12.03
C ILE A 215 -17.20 40.46 -12.38
N PHE A 216 -17.34 40.17 -13.68
CA PHE A 216 -17.51 38.82 -14.17
C PHE A 216 -16.35 37.91 -13.77
N THR A 217 -15.11 38.34 -14.02
CA THR A 217 -13.93 37.55 -13.70
C THR A 217 -13.71 37.39 -12.20
N GLY A 218 -14.04 38.41 -11.40
CA GLY A 218 -13.96 38.36 -9.95
C GLY A 218 -14.93 37.35 -9.34
N ILE A 219 -16.17 37.30 -9.85
CA ILE A 219 -17.18 36.34 -9.38
C ILE A 219 -16.84 34.93 -9.89
N LEU A 220 -16.64 34.74 -11.21
CA LEU A 220 -16.50 33.39 -11.77
C LEU A 220 -15.23 32.66 -11.32
N LYS A 221 -14.07 33.34 -11.23
CA LYS A 221 -12.82 32.69 -10.79
C LYS A 221 -12.90 32.17 -9.35
N THR A 222 -13.84 32.66 -8.55
CA THR A 222 -14.05 32.24 -7.17
C THR A 222 -14.84 30.92 -7.09
N HIS A 223 -15.67 30.64 -8.09
CA HIS A 223 -16.66 29.56 -8.04
C HIS A 223 -16.51 28.49 -9.11
N LEU A 224 -15.81 28.80 -10.20
CA LEU A 224 -15.66 27.94 -11.37
C LEU A 224 -14.19 27.71 -11.68
N ILE A 225 -13.87 26.50 -12.14
CA ILE A 225 -12.54 26.14 -12.63
C ILE A 225 -12.35 26.78 -14.01
N SER A 226 -12.04 28.07 -14.02
CA SER A 226 -12.02 28.89 -15.23
C SER A 226 -10.88 29.92 -15.23
N THR A 227 -10.45 30.30 -16.43
CA THR A 227 -9.47 31.36 -16.66
C THR A 227 -10.06 32.50 -17.46
N THR A 228 -9.42 33.66 -17.34
CA THR A 228 -9.69 34.79 -18.22
C THR A 228 -8.37 35.46 -18.57
N LYS A 229 -8.10 35.56 -19.87
CA LYS A 229 -6.89 36.16 -20.44
C LYS A 229 -7.29 37.29 -21.39
N PRO A 230 -6.74 38.51 -21.25
CA PRO A 230 -6.94 39.54 -22.26
C PRO A 230 -6.29 39.11 -23.59
N ILE A 231 -6.97 39.32 -24.71
CA ILE A 231 -6.48 38.98 -26.06
C ILE A 231 -6.27 40.21 -26.93
N VAL A 232 -7.05 41.27 -26.74
CA VAL A 232 -6.90 42.52 -27.50
C VAL A 232 -7.40 43.71 -26.69
N GLU A 233 -6.78 44.86 -26.92
CA GLU A 233 -7.34 46.17 -26.62
C GLU A 233 -7.08 47.04 -27.85
N THR A 234 -8.14 47.45 -28.54
CA THR A 234 -8.01 48.16 -29.83
C THR A 234 -9.14 49.17 -30.02
N ILE A 235 -8.96 50.05 -31.01
CA ILE A 235 -9.97 51.02 -31.42
C ILE A 235 -10.63 50.53 -32.71
N GLY A 236 -11.96 50.56 -32.74
CA GLY A 236 -12.76 50.23 -33.91
C GLY A 236 -12.44 51.17 -35.06
N THR A 237 -12.23 50.60 -36.24
CA THR A 237 -11.82 51.36 -37.44
C THR A 237 -12.98 51.66 -38.38
N GLY A 238 -14.16 51.09 -38.15
CA GLY A 238 -15.27 51.05 -39.11
C GLY A 238 -15.02 50.11 -40.30
N LYS A 239 -13.90 49.37 -40.29
CA LYS A 239 -13.51 48.39 -41.30
C LYS A 239 -13.26 47.03 -40.65
N LYS A 240 -13.08 46.01 -41.48
CA LYS A 240 -12.77 44.64 -41.04
C LYS A 240 -11.43 44.59 -40.31
N GLN A 241 -11.45 44.03 -39.10
CA GLN A 241 -10.31 43.79 -38.22
C GLN A 241 -10.19 42.29 -37.96
N GLU A 242 -8.96 41.79 -37.77
CA GLU A 242 -8.67 40.39 -37.48
C GLU A 242 -7.85 40.29 -36.19
N ILE A 243 -8.19 39.32 -35.34
CA ILE A 243 -7.43 38.93 -34.15
C ILE A 243 -7.09 37.45 -34.23
N THR A 244 -5.84 37.10 -33.92
CA THR A 244 -5.41 35.72 -33.76
C THR A 244 -5.39 35.36 -32.28
N ILE A 245 -6.02 34.25 -31.93
CA ILE A 245 -6.31 33.84 -30.56
C ILE A 245 -5.67 32.47 -30.32
N PRO A 246 -4.67 32.38 -29.43
CA PRO A 246 -3.98 31.12 -29.17
C PRO A 246 -4.78 30.25 -28.18
N ILE A 247 -5.30 29.11 -28.65
CA ILE A 247 -5.92 28.09 -27.80
C ILE A 247 -5.00 26.87 -27.80
N PHE A 248 -4.10 26.76 -26.82
CA PHE A 248 -3.07 25.70 -26.78
C PHE A 248 -3.24 24.68 -25.66
N ASP A 249 -4.22 24.85 -24.79
CA ASP A 249 -4.48 23.93 -23.68
C ASP A 249 -5.54 22.90 -24.10
N SER A 250 -5.17 21.62 -24.12
CA SER A 250 -6.05 20.51 -24.56
C SER A 250 -7.11 20.15 -23.53
N LEU A 251 -6.97 20.62 -22.29
CA LEU A 251 -7.90 20.32 -21.20
C LEU A 251 -9.10 21.28 -21.17
N ILE A 252 -9.11 22.30 -22.04
CA ILE A 252 -10.22 23.25 -22.15
C ILE A 252 -11.46 22.52 -22.67
N THR A 253 -12.55 22.60 -21.93
CA THR A 253 -13.83 22.01 -22.32
C THR A 253 -14.71 23.01 -23.06
N GLU A 254 -14.67 24.27 -22.64
CA GLU A 254 -15.31 25.37 -23.34
C GLU A 254 -14.40 26.59 -23.35
N SER A 255 -14.29 27.22 -24.51
CA SER A 255 -13.62 28.51 -24.66
C SER A 255 -14.62 29.55 -25.15
N ASN A 256 -14.66 30.70 -24.51
CA ASN A 256 -15.50 31.82 -24.89
C ASN A 256 -14.64 33.03 -25.23
N ILE A 257 -14.79 33.52 -26.45
CA ILE A 257 -14.17 34.76 -26.90
C ILE A 257 -15.18 35.88 -26.68
N LEU A 258 -14.89 36.74 -25.72
CA LEU A 258 -15.74 37.89 -25.38
C LEU A 258 -15.09 39.16 -25.88
N LEU A 259 -15.80 39.93 -26.71
CA LEU A 259 -15.48 41.30 -27.05
C LEU A 259 -16.46 42.23 -26.35
N ILE A 260 -15.96 43.23 -25.64
CA ILE A 260 -16.73 44.27 -24.98
C ILE A 260 -16.47 45.59 -25.69
N SER A 261 -17.53 46.34 -25.95
CA SER A 261 -17.50 47.59 -26.71
C SER A 261 -18.66 48.51 -26.30
N SER A 262 -18.60 49.79 -26.70
CA SER A 262 -19.70 50.73 -26.43
C SER A 262 -20.77 50.69 -27.52
N SER A 263 -20.46 50.10 -28.67
CA SER A 263 -21.34 49.90 -29.82
C SER A 263 -21.38 48.44 -30.28
N PRO A 264 -22.43 47.99 -30.99
CA PRO A 264 -22.54 46.60 -31.43
C PRO A 264 -21.43 46.19 -32.42
N ILE A 265 -20.82 45.02 -32.18
CA ILE A 265 -19.88 44.39 -33.11
C ILE A 265 -20.61 43.80 -34.34
N LYS A 266 -20.10 44.08 -35.54
CA LYS A 266 -20.72 43.74 -36.84
C LYS A 266 -19.83 42.79 -37.64
N ASP A 267 -20.43 42.11 -38.63
CA ASP A 267 -19.78 41.25 -39.64
C ASP A 267 -18.65 40.36 -39.06
N TYR A 268 -19.02 39.55 -38.06
CA TYR A 268 -18.08 38.68 -37.38
C TYR A 268 -18.00 37.30 -38.03
N LYS A 269 -16.80 36.73 -38.04
CA LYS A 269 -16.56 35.37 -38.51
C LYS A 269 -15.39 34.76 -37.75
N ILE A 270 -15.57 33.51 -37.31
CA ILE A 270 -14.48 32.72 -36.79
C ILE A 270 -13.95 31.81 -37.90
N LEU A 271 -12.63 31.84 -38.10
CA LEU A 271 -11.89 30.95 -38.97
C LEU A 271 -11.08 29.99 -38.11
N ASN A 272 -10.87 28.77 -38.60
CA ASN A 272 -10.13 27.72 -37.91
C ASN A 272 -10.74 27.40 -36.53
N ALA A 273 -12.07 27.36 -36.43
CA ALA A 273 -12.77 26.70 -35.33
C ALA A 273 -13.57 25.52 -35.88
N GLN A 274 -13.82 24.50 -35.05
CA GLN A 274 -14.71 23.38 -35.39
C GLN A 274 -16.15 23.87 -35.67
N ASP A 275 -17.02 22.99 -36.18
CA ASP A 275 -18.42 23.32 -36.51
C ASP A 275 -19.29 23.70 -35.29
N SER A 276 -18.86 23.41 -34.06
CA SER A 276 -19.60 23.67 -32.81
C SER A 276 -19.27 25.03 -32.18
N VAL A 277 -19.45 26.11 -32.95
CA VAL A 277 -19.37 27.50 -32.44
C VAL A 277 -20.77 28.09 -32.30
N SER A 278 -21.08 28.60 -31.11
CA SER A 278 -22.29 29.38 -30.87
C SER A 278 -21.95 30.85 -30.64
N PHE A 279 -22.75 31.73 -31.25
CA PHE A 279 -22.57 33.18 -31.15
C PHE A 279 -23.69 33.80 -30.34
N ALA A 280 -23.32 34.78 -29.51
CA ALA A 280 -24.24 35.66 -28.83
C ALA A 280 -23.77 37.11 -28.97
N LYS A 281 -24.72 38.04 -29.02
CA LYS A 281 -24.42 39.47 -29.16
C LYS A 281 -25.43 40.32 -28.43
N SER A 282 -24.99 41.49 -28.01
CA SER A 282 -25.83 42.59 -27.52
C SER A 282 -25.35 43.93 -28.09
N GLU A 283 -25.83 45.03 -27.52
CA GLU A 283 -25.35 46.37 -27.84
C GLU A 283 -23.93 46.63 -27.33
N TYR A 284 -23.49 45.92 -26.28
CA TYR A 284 -22.24 46.20 -25.57
C TYR A 284 -21.24 45.04 -25.54
N TYR A 285 -21.61 43.89 -26.08
CA TYR A 285 -20.67 42.77 -26.19
C TYR A 285 -21.00 41.83 -27.34
N PHE A 286 -19.98 41.08 -27.73
CA PHE A 286 -20.06 39.90 -28.59
C PHE A 286 -19.39 38.73 -27.88
N SER A 287 -20.01 37.56 -27.95
CA SER A 287 -19.49 36.33 -27.37
C SER A 287 -19.52 35.22 -28.42
N ALA A 288 -18.40 34.53 -28.56
CA ALA A 288 -18.30 33.32 -29.36
C ALA A 288 -17.82 32.16 -28.49
N LYS A 289 -18.71 31.20 -28.25
CA LYS A 289 -18.43 30.01 -27.45
C LYS A 289 -18.08 28.85 -28.38
N ILE A 290 -16.91 28.27 -28.14
CA ILE A 290 -16.34 27.11 -28.83
C ILE A 290 -16.32 25.96 -27.82
N VAL A 291 -17.05 24.89 -28.10
CA VAL A 291 -17.07 23.67 -27.28
C VAL A 291 -15.96 22.74 -27.74
N ASN A 292 -15.19 22.18 -26.80
CA ASN A 292 -14.06 21.27 -27.01
C ASN A 292 -13.07 21.75 -28.09
N PRO A 293 -12.46 22.95 -27.93
CA PRO A 293 -11.58 23.52 -28.93
C PRO A 293 -10.33 22.66 -29.16
N LEU A 294 -9.86 22.60 -30.42
CA LEU A 294 -8.57 21.99 -30.76
C LEU A 294 -7.41 22.90 -30.33
N GLN A 295 -6.24 22.29 -30.09
CA GLN A 295 -5.01 23.02 -29.82
C GLN A 295 -4.48 23.71 -31.09
N GLN A 296 -4.93 24.93 -31.34
CA GLN A 296 -4.53 25.71 -32.50
C GLN A 296 -4.81 27.21 -32.32
N GLU A 297 -4.33 28.00 -33.28
CA GLU A 297 -4.69 29.41 -33.40
C GLU A 297 -6.04 29.56 -34.11
N VAL A 298 -6.96 30.26 -33.44
CA VAL A 298 -8.28 30.62 -33.98
C VAL A 298 -8.22 32.07 -34.44
N LYS A 299 -8.82 32.40 -35.58
CA LYS A 299 -8.89 33.79 -36.06
C LYS A 299 -10.32 34.31 -35.94
N LEU A 300 -10.46 35.47 -35.32
CA LEU A 300 -11.72 36.21 -35.26
C LEU A 300 -11.63 37.45 -36.15
N GLU A 301 -12.46 37.47 -37.19
CA GLU A 301 -12.72 38.66 -37.99
C GLU A 301 -13.96 39.37 -37.46
N PHE A 302 -13.95 40.71 -37.41
CA PHE A 302 -15.10 41.53 -36.99
C PHE A 302 -14.98 42.99 -37.47
N ILE A 303 -16.07 43.75 -37.39
CA ILE A 303 -16.12 45.19 -37.65
C ILE A 303 -16.62 45.90 -36.39
N GLY A 304 -15.77 46.77 -35.84
CA GLY A 304 -16.13 47.70 -34.78
C GLY A 304 -16.37 49.12 -35.30
N ASP A 305 -17.25 49.87 -34.63
CA ASP A 305 -17.55 51.25 -35.03
C ASP A 305 -16.35 52.19 -34.81
N LYS A 306 -16.24 53.21 -35.66
CA LYS A 306 -15.07 54.09 -35.67
C LYS A 306 -14.92 54.82 -34.32
N ASN A 307 -13.73 54.77 -33.74
CA ASN A 307 -13.38 55.35 -32.44
C ASN A 307 -14.02 54.66 -31.21
N ASP A 308 -14.65 53.49 -31.39
CA ASP A 308 -15.12 52.70 -30.25
C ASP A 308 -13.98 51.88 -29.65
N THR A 309 -13.88 51.82 -28.33
CA THR A 309 -12.85 51.01 -27.65
C THR A 309 -13.35 49.58 -27.51
N ILE A 310 -12.57 48.63 -28.00
CA ILE A 310 -12.91 47.22 -28.03
C ILE A 310 -11.90 46.46 -27.19
N LYS A 311 -12.38 45.82 -26.13
CA LYS A 311 -11.59 44.97 -25.24
C LYS A 311 -11.99 43.52 -25.46
N GLY A 312 -11.02 42.66 -25.75
CA GLY A 312 -11.25 41.24 -25.99
C GLY A 312 -10.65 40.39 -24.90
N TYR A 313 -11.38 39.35 -24.51
CA TYR A 313 -11.00 38.37 -23.50
C TYR A 313 -11.25 36.95 -24.00
N LEU A 314 -10.30 36.05 -23.69
CA LEU A 314 -10.46 34.62 -23.83
C LEU A 314 -10.78 34.04 -22.45
N LEU A 315 -11.95 33.43 -22.34
CA LEU A 315 -12.40 32.75 -21.14
C LEU A 315 -12.35 31.26 -21.40
N SER A 316 -11.59 30.51 -20.60
CA SER A 316 -11.47 29.07 -20.78
C SER A 316 -11.94 28.36 -19.52
N ASN A 317 -12.90 27.46 -19.68
CA ASN A 317 -13.46 26.63 -18.63
C ASN A 317 -12.88 25.21 -18.69
N TYR A 318 -12.75 24.59 -17.52
CA TYR A 318 -12.25 23.24 -17.35
C TYR A 318 -13.28 22.40 -16.60
N ASP A 319 -13.45 21.15 -17.01
CA ASP A 319 -14.30 20.17 -16.31
C ASP A 319 -13.40 19.05 -15.76
N ILE A 320 -12.76 19.34 -14.62
CA ILE A 320 -11.75 18.49 -14.00
C ILE A 320 -12.22 18.09 -12.60
N SER A 321 -12.15 16.79 -12.31
CA SER A 321 -12.37 16.23 -10.98
C SER A 321 -11.04 15.83 -10.33
N LEU A 322 -10.99 15.87 -9.00
CA LEU A 322 -9.85 15.37 -8.22
C LEU A 322 -10.16 13.95 -7.74
N ASN A 323 -9.26 13.02 -7.98
CA ASN A 323 -9.28 11.67 -7.43
C ASN A 323 -8.22 11.56 -6.34
N LEU A 324 -8.64 11.24 -5.13
CA LEU A 324 -7.76 10.95 -4.01
C LEU A 324 -7.82 9.45 -3.71
N ASP A 325 -6.69 8.77 -3.89
CA ASP A 325 -6.48 7.40 -3.44
C ASP A 325 -5.85 7.45 -2.05
N VAL A 326 -6.62 7.03 -1.05
CA VAL A 326 -6.28 7.14 0.38
C VAL A 326 -6.38 5.76 1.03
N PRO A 327 -5.44 5.40 1.92
CA PRO A 327 -5.52 4.14 2.65
C PRO A 327 -6.71 4.10 3.61
N ASP A 328 -7.42 2.96 3.66
CA ASP A 328 -8.62 2.78 4.51
C ASP A 328 -8.32 2.93 6.01
N VAL A 329 -7.12 2.52 6.43
CA VAL A 329 -6.67 2.59 7.81
C VAL A 329 -5.24 3.09 7.85
N ILE A 330 -5.03 4.17 8.60
CA ILE A 330 -3.70 4.70 8.88
C ILE A 330 -3.34 4.33 10.32
N TYR A 331 -2.16 3.78 10.51
CA TYR A 331 -1.60 3.48 11.84
C TYR A 331 -0.50 4.47 12.15
N LYS A 332 -0.37 4.86 13.42
CA LYS A 332 0.68 5.77 13.84
C LYS A 332 2.07 5.17 13.59
N ASN A 333 3.07 6.03 13.38
CA ASN A 333 4.47 5.72 13.07
C ASN A 333 4.71 4.82 11.85
N ARG A 334 3.67 4.41 11.12
CA ARG A 334 3.79 3.64 9.88
C ARG A 334 3.73 4.57 8.68
N PRO A 335 4.55 4.31 7.64
CA PRO A 335 4.48 5.08 6.42
C PRO A 335 3.15 4.80 5.72
N PHE A 336 2.52 5.85 5.24
CA PHE A 336 1.36 5.77 4.36
C PHE A 336 1.55 6.71 3.17
N THR A 337 0.79 6.42 2.11
CA THR A 337 0.84 7.15 0.85
C THR A 337 -0.56 7.62 0.49
N ILE A 338 -0.68 8.88 0.06
CA ILE A 338 -1.90 9.43 -0.56
C ILE A 338 -1.52 9.82 -1.99
N ASP A 339 -2.27 9.32 -2.96
CA ASP A 339 -2.07 9.64 -4.37
C ASP A 339 -3.21 10.56 -4.86
N ALA A 340 -2.85 11.75 -5.33
CA ALA A 340 -3.79 12.71 -5.91
C ALA A 340 -3.65 12.76 -7.43
N SER A 341 -4.70 12.38 -8.15
CA SER A 341 -4.77 12.36 -9.61
C SER A 341 -5.94 13.21 -10.11
N PHE A 342 -5.89 13.72 -11.33
CA PHE A 342 -6.98 14.53 -11.90
C PHE A 342 -7.65 13.80 -13.06
N ILE A 343 -8.98 13.89 -13.14
CA ILE A 343 -9.80 13.27 -14.18
C ILE A 343 -10.39 14.37 -15.06
N ASN A 344 -10.22 14.27 -16.37
CA ASN A 344 -10.96 15.11 -17.31
C ASN A 344 -12.36 14.50 -17.51
N ASN A 345 -13.40 15.22 -17.08
CA ASN A 345 -14.77 14.70 -17.11
C ASN A 345 -15.36 14.65 -18.54
N THR A 346 -14.67 15.20 -19.54
CA THR A 346 -15.12 15.19 -20.95
C THR A 346 -14.95 13.82 -21.59
N ASN A 347 -13.78 13.20 -21.38
CA ASN A 347 -13.46 11.84 -21.85
C ASN A 347 -13.52 10.81 -20.72
N ASN A 348 -13.68 11.25 -19.47
CA ASN A 348 -13.65 10.43 -18.27
C ASN A 348 -12.32 9.65 -18.11
N GLU A 349 -11.21 10.29 -18.49
CA GLU A 349 -9.86 9.72 -18.39
C GLU A 349 -8.98 10.51 -17.41
N PHE A 350 -8.03 9.80 -16.79
CA PHE A 350 -7.00 10.43 -15.98
C PHE A 350 -6.07 11.29 -16.83
N ILE A 351 -5.79 12.50 -16.35
CA ILE A 351 -4.82 13.41 -16.96
C ILE A 351 -3.42 12.83 -16.68
N LYS A 352 -2.69 12.52 -17.76
CA LYS A 352 -1.32 11.95 -17.75
C LYS A 352 -0.32 12.89 -18.41
N ASP A 353 -0.40 14.18 -18.11
CA ASP A 353 0.47 15.21 -18.69
C ASP A 353 1.40 15.79 -17.63
N THR A 354 2.70 15.52 -17.77
CA THR A 354 3.73 16.05 -16.87
C THR A 354 3.76 17.58 -16.84
N THR A 355 3.46 18.26 -17.96
CA THR A 355 3.46 19.73 -18.01
C THR A 355 2.32 20.33 -17.20
N PHE A 356 1.18 19.64 -17.14
CA PHE A 356 0.04 19.98 -16.29
C PHE A 356 0.41 19.86 -14.81
N TYR A 357 0.93 18.72 -14.36
CA TYR A 357 1.30 18.51 -12.95
C TYR A 357 2.42 19.44 -12.48
N ASN A 358 3.38 19.80 -13.35
CA ASN A 358 4.46 20.73 -13.01
C ASN A 358 3.97 22.13 -12.67
N LYS A 359 2.83 22.56 -13.23
CA LYS A 359 2.21 23.87 -12.98
C LYS A 359 1.34 23.89 -11.73
N ILE A 360 1.07 22.74 -11.12
CA ILE A 360 0.30 22.66 -9.87
C ILE A 360 1.23 22.92 -8.69
N THR A 361 0.83 23.85 -7.83
CA THR A 361 1.40 24.10 -6.51
C THR A 361 0.46 23.52 -5.46
N PRO A 362 0.67 22.26 -5.04
CA PRO A 362 -0.15 21.62 -4.03
C PRO A 362 0.22 22.12 -2.63
N VAL A 363 -0.79 22.45 -1.84
CA VAL A 363 -0.69 22.71 -0.40
C VAL A 363 -1.58 21.69 0.29
N ILE A 364 -0.97 20.80 1.06
CA ILE A 364 -1.67 19.68 1.69
C ILE A 364 -1.31 19.66 3.16
N THR A 365 -2.34 19.80 3.99
CA THR A 365 -2.21 19.88 5.44
C THR A 365 -3.16 18.92 6.11
N LEU A 366 -2.66 18.19 7.11
CA LEU A 366 -3.49 17.45 8.05
C LEU A 366 -3.76 18.31 9.27
N ILE A 367 -5.03 18.38 9.66
CA ILE A 367 -5.48 19.17 10.81
C ILE A 367 -5.96 18.22 11.90
N ASN A 368 -5.39 18.33 13.10
CA ASN A 368 -5.85 17.63 14.31
C ASN A 368 -5.88 18.64 15.46
N ASN A 369 -7.08 18.92 15.99
CA ASN A 369 -7.30 19.86 17.12
C ASN A 369 -6.49 21.17 16.97
N ASP A 370 -6.64 21.83 15.82
CA ASP A 370 -5.95 23.07 15.40
C ASP A 370 -4.45 22.96 15.06
N ASN A 371 -3.80 21.83 15.35
CA ASN A 371 -2.45 21.57 14.87
C ASN A 371 -2.46 21.22 13.39
N LYS A 372 -1.68 21.98 12.60
CA LYS A 372 -1.53 21.77 11.15
C LYS A 372 -0.18 21.10 10.86
N ILE A 373 -0.23 19.96 10.18
CA ILE A 373 0.93 19.21 9.72
C ILE A 373 0.99 19.33 8.20
N SER A 374 1.97 20.08 7.68
CA SER A 374 2.24 20.13 6.24
C SER A 374 2.89 18.82 5.79
N LEU A 375 2.37 18.23 4.72
CA LEU A 375 2.89 16.97 4.20
C LEU A 375 3.93 17.22 3.10
N PRO A 376 5.03 16.44 3.04
CA PRO A 376 5.98 16.51 1.94
C PRO A 376 5.35 15.94 0.67
N ILE A 377 5.73 16.51 -0.48
CA ILE A 377 5.05 16.28 -1.74
C ILE A 377 6.05 15.81 -2.79
N ASN A 378 5.72 14.71 -3.46
CA ASN A 378 6.44 14.21 -4.62
C ASN A 378 5.57 14.33 -5.87
N ARG A 379 6.08 14.96 -6.92
CA ARG A 379 5.35 15.13 -8.18
C ARG A 379 5.79 14.06 -9.16
N LEU A 380 4.84 13.26 -9.63
CA LEU A 380 5.03 12.26 -10.66
C LEU A 380 4.38 12.73 -11.97
N ASN A 381 4.54 11.96 -13.04
CA ASN A 381 4.06 12.35 -14.38
C ASN A 381 2.53 12.37 -14.50
N ASP A 382 1.85 11.56 -13.69
CA ASP A 382 0.42 11.29 -13.75
C ASP A 382 -0.31 11.51 -12.41
N LYS A 383 0.42 11.89 -11.36
CA LYS A 383 -0.13 12.10 -10.02
C LYS A 383 0.77 12.93 -9.11
N ILE A 384 0.19 13.42 -8.03
CA ILE A 384 0.90 14.03 -6.90
C ILE A 384 0.86 13.03 -5.75
N GLN A 385 2.02 12.50 -5.38
CA GLN A 385 2.15 11.51 -4.32
C GLN A 385 2.61 12.18 -3.02
N ILE A 386 1.97 11.78 -1.92
CA ILE A 386 2.24 12.30 -0.58
C ILE A 386 2.63 11.12 0.29
N ASN A 387 3.85 11.12 0.79
CA ASN A 387 4.36 10.07 1.68
C ASN A 387 4.62 10.67 3.05
N ASN A 388 3.99 10.14 4.09
CA ASN A 388 4.22 10.64 5.45
C ASN A 388 4.05 9.55 6.51
N THR A 389 4.45 9.88 7.74
CA THR A 389 4.29 9.10 8.97
C THR A 389 3.70 10.02 10.02
N ILE A 390 2.61 9.62 10.67
CA ILE A 390 1.99 10.43 11.75
C ILE A 390 2.36 9.81 13.09
N GLY A 391 2.91 10.60 14.01
CA GLY A 391 3.39 10.09 15.31
C GLY A 391 2.29 9.83 16.34
N ASN A 392 1.21 10.60 16.31
CA ASN A 392 0.14 10.52 17.31
C ASN A 392 -1.14 9.93 16.72
N SER A 393 -1.88 9.18 17.52
CA SER A 393 -3.21 8.70 17.12
C SER A 393 -4.28 9.79 17.28
N GLY A 394 -5.42 9.56 16.63
CA GLY A 394 -6.58 10.46 16.72
C GLY A 394 -7.21 10.77 15.37
N LYS A 395 -8.13 11.72 15.38
CA LYS A 395 -8.88 12.14 14.19
C LYS A 395 -8.11 13.23 13.45
N TYR A 396 -7.93 13.05 12.15
CA TYR A 396 -7.29 14.02 11.27
C TYR A 396 -8.24 14.41 10.14
N ILE A 397 -8.21 15.69 9.78
CA ILE A 397 -8.92 16.24 8.62
C ILE A 397 -7.89 16.56 7.54
N LEU A 398 -8.11 16.07 6.32
CA LEU A 398 -7.28 16.38 5.16
C LEU A 398 -7.78 17.68 4.50
N ASP A 399 -6.99 18.74 4.60
CA ASP A 399 -7.20 20.00 3.87
C ASP A 399 -6.18 20.10 2.74
N THR A 400 -6.67 20.13 1.51
CA THR A 400 -5.88 20.15 0.28
C THR A 400 -6.27 21.34 -0.57
N ASN A 401 -5.26 21.99 -1.14
CA ASN A 401 -5.43 23.11 -2.05
C ASN A 401 -4.43 22.99 -3.20
N PHE A 402 -4.93 22.64 -4.38
CA PHE A 402 -4.17 22.48 -5.61
C PHE A 402 -4.28 23.75 -6.45
N LYS A 403 -3.27 24.62 -6.31
CA LYS A 403 -3.22 25.88 -7.05
C LYS A 403 -2.49 25.70 -8.37
N HIS A 404 -3.22 25.74 -9.47
CA HIS A 404 -2.66 25.79 -10.82
C HIS A 404 -2.59 27.26 -11.30
N GLU A 405 -1.82 27.55 -12.36
CA GLU A 405 -1.78 28.88 -12.98
C GLU A 405 -3.18 29.36 -13.42
N ASN A 406 -3.99 28.40 -13.86
CA ASN A 406 -5.29 28.64 -14.48
C ASN A 406 -6.47 28.50 -13.50
N PHE A 407 -6.35 27.75 -12.41
CA PHE A 407 -7.48 27.45 -11.53
C PHE A 407 -7.01 27.01 -10.14
N ASN A 408 -7.94 26.90 -9.20
CA ASN A 408 -7.68 26.43 -7.85
C ASN A 408 -8.70 25.36 -7.45
N ILE A 409 -8.23 24.19 -7.00
CA ILE A 409 -9.10 23.11 -6.51
C ILE A 409 -8.82 22.92 -5.02
N LYS A 410 -9.82 23.16 -4.18
CA LYS A 410 -9.74 22.97 -2.72
C LYS A 410 -10.64 21.83 -2.27
N PHE A 411 -10.14 20.98 -1.39
CA PHE A 411 -10.90 19.88 -0.80
C PHE A 411 -10.54 19.70 0.68
N ASN A 412 -11.55 19.69 1.55
CA ASN A 412 -11.41 19.69 3.01
C ASN A 412 -12.44 18.81 3.75
N GLU A 413 -13.02 17.82 3.06
CA GLU A 413 -14.16 17.04 3.57
C GLU A 413 -13.75 15.65 4.08
N LEU A 414 -12.51 15.21 3.85
CA LEU A 414 -12.06 13.87 4.26
C LEU A 414 -11.50 13.87 5.68
N THR A 415 -12.06 13.00 6.50
CA THR A 415 -11.58 12.73 7.86
C THR A 415 -11.15 11.27 7.99
N PHE A 416 -10.01 11.03 8.60
CA PHE A 416 -9.54 9.67 8.87
C PHE A 416 -9.06 9.51 10.32
N ASP A 417 -9.24 8.30 10.85
CA ASP A 417 -8.82 7.94 12.21
C ASP A 417 -7.46 7.25 12.14
N VAL A 418 -6.42 7.91 12.65
CA VAL A 418 -5.11 7.30 12.86
C VAL A 418 -5.18 6.42 14.09
N ARG A 419 -4.99 5.11 13.90
CA ARG A 419 -5.14 4.11 14.95
C ARG A 419 -3.81 3.82 15.64
N ASN A 420 -3.94 3.43 16.90
CA ASN A 420 -2.87 2.94 17.75
C ASN A 420 -3.22 1.49 18.18
N ASN A 421 -2.25 0.59 18.11
CA ASN A 421 -2.39 -0.80 18.53
C ASN A 421 -1.79 -0.99 19.93
N PRO A 422 -2.40 -1.82 20.80
CA PRO A 422 -1.80 -2.11 22.08
C PRO A 422 -0.47 -2.90 21.89
N PRO A 423 0.46 -2.77 22.84
CA PRO A 423 1.66 -3.60 22.87
C PRO A 423 1.32 -5.10 22.89
N SER A 424 2.30 -5.93 22.57
CA SER A 424 2.18 -7.39 22.62
C SER A 424 3.37 -8.01 23.35
N SER A 425 3.21 -9.24 23.84
CA SER A 425 4.26 -9.93 24.60
C SER A 425 4.37 -11.40 24.26
N GLU A 426 5.62 -11.88 24.15
CA GLU A 426 5.99 -13.29 24.12
C GLU A 426 6.70 -13.72 25.41
N PHE A 427 6.52 -12.98 26.51
CA PHE A 427 7.17 -13.26 27.78
C PHE A 427 6.69 -14.58 28.41
N PHE A 428 7.55 -15.22 29.20
CA PHE A 428 7.28 -16.53 29.78
C PHE A 428 6.12 -16.51 30.80
N GLU A 429 5.18 -17.47 30.69
CA GLU A 429 4.13 -17.69 31.70
C GLU A 429 4.67 -18.34 32.99
N THR A 430 5.86 -18.97 32.95
CA THR A 430 6.47 -19.63 34.10
C THR A 430 7.99 -19.49 34.11
N ILE A 431 8.56 -19.09 35.25
CA ILE A 431 10.00 -18.92 35.46
C ILE A 431 10.44 -19.84 36.60
N LYS A 432 11.43 -20.72 36.34
CA LYS A 432 12.04 -21.59 37.37
C LYS A 432 13.50 -21.23 37.56
N LEU A 433 13.89 -20.85 38.78
CA LEU A 433 15.26 -20.42 39.10
C LEU A 433 15.82 -21.17 40.32
N PRO A 434 17.12 -21.50 40.34
CA PRO A 434 17.77 -22.04 41.53
C PRO A 434 18.05 -20.92 42.56
N ILE A 435 18.01 -21.25 43.85
CA ILE A 435 18.41 -20.31 44.92
C ILE A 435 19.87 -19.88 44.71
N MET A 436 20.11 -18.56 44.61
CA MET A 436 21.44 -17.97 44.36
C MET A 436 21.46 -16.51 44.84
N SER A 437 22.64 -16.01 45.26
CA SER A 437 22.80 -14.65 45.81
C SER A 437 22.86 -13.54 44.75
N LYS A 438 23.08 -13.88 43.47
CA LYS A 438 23.15 -12.91 42.37
C LYS A 438 21.78 -12.79 41.73
N ASN A 439 21.33 -11.58 41.39
CA ASN A 439 20.05 -11.39 40.72
C ASN A 439 20.04 -11.94 39.29
N LYS A 440 18.89 -12.44 38.85
CA LYS A 440 18.61 -12.74 37.44
C LYS A 440 17.98 -11.51 36.78
N VAL A 441 18.50 -11.10 35.63
CA VAL A 441 18.00 -9.96 34.86
C VAL A 441 17.40 -10.45 33.55
N TYR A 442 16.20 -9.99 33.21
CA TYR A 442 15.56 -10.16 31.91
C TYR A 442 15.38 -8.78 31.25
N GLN A 443 15.79 -8.66 29.99
CA GLN A 443 15.55 -7.45 29.18
C GLN A 443 14.15 -7.54 28.59
N LEU A 444 13.21 -6.74 29.08
CA LEU A 444 11.79 -6.80 28.69
C LEU A 444 11.58 -6.41 27.22
N ASP A 445 12.39 -5.50 26.68
CA ASP A 445 12.34 -5.09 25.27
C ASP A 445 12.63 -6.22 24.27
N GLN A 446 13.16 -7.36 24.72
CA GLN A 446 13.35 -8.55 23.88
C GLN A 446 12.09 -9.40 23.76
N TYR A 447 11.09 -9.17 24.62
CA TYR A 447 9.89 -10.01 24.74
C TYR A 447 8.61 -9.22 24.52
N PHE A 448 8.62 -7.92 24.82
CA PHE A 448 7.49 -7.02 24.57
C PHE A 448 7.77 -6.20 23.32
N HIS A 449 6.79 -6.13 22.44
CA HIS A 449 6.90 -5.45 21.16
C HIS A 449 5.65 -4.61 20.91
N ASP A 450 5.89 -3.36 20.53
CA ASP A 450 4.83 -2.47 20.06
C ASP A 450 4.71 -2.55 18.54
N PRO A 451 3.52 -2.86 17.98
CA PRO A 451 3.32 -2.92 16.53
C PRO A 451 3.53 -1.58 15.82
N ASP A 452 3.42 -0.47 16.53
CA ASP A 452 3.55 0.90 16.02
C ASP A 452 4.89 1.54 16.45
N GLY A 453 5.80 0.76 17.03
CA GLY A 453 7.18 1.16 17.28
C GLY A 453 7.37 2.16 18.42
N ASP A 454 6.40 2.30 19.32
CA ASP A 454 6.56 3.18 20.48
C ASP A 454 7.54 2.65 21.51
N ILE A 455 8.05 3.58 22.31
CA ILE A 455 8.84 3.27 23.49
C ILE A 455 7.89 2.77 24.59
N LEU A 456 8.14 1.57 25.08
CA LEU A 456 7.33 0.93 26.11
C LEU A 456 7.81 1.27 27.53
N THR A 457 6.85 1.39 28.43
CA THR A 457 7.08 1.49 29.88
C THR A 457 6.52 0.27 30.59
N TYR A 458 7.22 -0.20 31.62
CA TYR A 458 6.89 -1.46 32.28
C TYR A 458 6.61 -1.25 33.77
N GLU A 459 5.54 -1.89 34.25
CA GLU A 459 5.12 -1.85 35.65
C GLU A 459 4.73 -3.24 36.14
N ILE A 460 4.97 -3.51 37.44
CA ILE A 460 4.46 -4.70 38.13
C ILE A 460 3.21 -4.30 38.92
N ILE A 461 2.05 -4.82 38.54
CA ILE A 461 0.75 -4.37 39.11
C ILE A 461 0.17 -5.34 40.16
N ASN A 462 0.24 -6.65 39.92
CA ASN A 462 -0.30 -7.67 40.82
C ASN A 462 0.86 -8.56 41.24
N THR A 463 1.18 -8.62 42.54
CA THR A 463 2.29 -9.43 43.05
C THR A 463 1.96 -10.02 44.43
N ASP A 464 2.12 -11.33 44.55
CA ASP A 464 2.12 -12.05 45.83
C ASP A 464 3.51 -12.07 46.49
N THR A 465 4.52 -11.50 45.83
CA THR A 465 5.85 -11.27 46.42
C THR A 465 5.86 -10.08 47.36
N ASP A 466 6.62 -10.18 48.45
CA ASP A 466 7.24 -9.00 49.06
C ASP A 466 7.98 -8.23 47.95
N LYS A 467 7.66 -6.93 47.75
CA LYS A 467 8.26 -6.02 46.74
C LYS A 467 9.81 -5.97 46.72
N SER A 468 10.48 -6.69 47.61
CA SER A 468 11.93 -6.86 47.68
C SER A 468 12.50 -7.89 46.70
N ASN A 469 11.70 -8.83 46.19
CA ASN A 469 12.17 -9.90 45.30
C ASN A 469 12.15 -9.53 43.81
N LEU A 470 11.31 -8.56 43.41
CA LEU A 470 11.11 -8.15 42.03
C LEU A 470 11.24 -6.64 41.92
N ASN A 471 12.01 -6.18 40.93
CA ASN A 471 12.10 -4.77 40.61
C ASN A 471 12.22 -4.60 39.10
N ILE A 472 11.56 -3.57 38.56
CA ILE A 472 11.77 -3.13 37.19
C ILE A 472 12.51 -1.80 37.24
N LYS A 473 13.66 -1.73 36.57
CA LYS A 473 14.37 -0.47 36.32
C LYS A 473 14.49 -0.29 34.82
N ASN A 474 13.87 0.76 34.29
CA ASN A 474 13.75 0.99 32.85
C ASN A 474 13.11 -0.24 32.17
N SER A 475 13.88 -0.97 31.36
CA SER A 475 13.46 -2.20 30.67
C SER A 475 13.99 -3.48 31.30
N GLU A 476 14.64 -3.40 32.47
CA GLU A 476 15.24 -4.56 33.13
C GLU A 476 14.37 -5.09 34.26
N LEU A 477 13.85 -6.31 34.09
CA LEU A 477 13.25 -7.07 35.19
C LEU A 477 14.36 -7.75 36.00
N ILE A 478 14.54 -7.29 37.23
CA ILE A 478 15.52 -7.79 38.19
C ILE A 478 14.80 -8.69 39.19
N ILE A 479 15.14 -9.98 39.15
CA ILE A 479 14.61 -11.00 40.06
C ILE A 479 15.68 -11.39 41.07
N ASN A 480 15.42 -11.11 42.35
CA ASN A 480 16.20 -11.60 43.47
C ASN A 480 15.67 -12.98 43.90
N HIS A 481 16.49 -14.00 43.71
CA HIS A 481 16.16 -15.40 44.02
C HIS A 481 16.99 -15.95 45.18
N SER A 482 17.09 -15.16 46.27
CA SER A 482 17.77 -15.52 47.51
C SER A 482 16.89 -16.30 48.49
N LYS A 483 15.56 -16.18 48.39
CA LYS A 483 14.58 -16.91 49.22
C LYS A 483 13.80 -17.93 48.40
N GLN A 484 13.64 -19.13 48.94
CA GLN A 484 12.83 -20.18 48.34
C GLN A 484 11.35 -19.80 48.41
N GLY A 485 10.59 -20.10 47.35
CA GLY A 485 9.15 -19.86 47.32
C GLY A 485 8.55 -20.01 45.93
N ALA A 486 7.22 -20.09 45.91
CA ALA A 486 6.42 -19.92 44.71
C ALA A 486 5.73 -18.55 44.81
N TYR A 487 5.84 -17.77 43.75
CA TYR A 487 5.38 -16.41 43.72
C TYR A 487 4.66 -16.14 42.40
N GLU A 488 3.61 -15.32 42.46
CA GLU A 488 2.85 -14.91 41.29
C GLU A 488 3.02 -13.40 41.08
N PHE A 489 3.29 -12.99 39.85
CA PHE A 489 3.34 -11.58 39.51
C PHE A 489 2.87 -11.32 38.08
N THR A 490 2.42 -10.10 37.80
CA THR A 490 1.98 -9.68 36.47
C THR A 490 2.74 -8.45 36.02
N ILE A 491 3.19 -8.46 34.76
CA ILE A 491 3.83 -7.31 34.10
C ILE A 491 2.79 -6.63 33.19
N LYS A 492 2.68 -5.31 33.33
CA LYS A 492 1.96 -4.42 32.43
C LYS A 492 2.96 -3.64 31.60
N ALA A 493 2.88 -3.75 30.28
CA ALA A 493 3.60 -2.89 29.35
C ALA A 493 2.63 -1.83 28.82
N SER A 494 3.00 -0.55 28.89
CA SER A 494 2.18 0.57 28.41
C SER A 494 2.94 1.36 27.36
N ASP A 495 2.25 1.77 26.31
CA ASP A 495 2.77 2.69 25.31
C ASP A 495 2.77 4.15 25.82
N ASN A 496 3.13 5.07 24.94
CA ASN A 496 3.17 6.51 25.21
C ASN A 496 1.79 7.21 25.19
N GLU A 497 0.73 6.55 24.72
CA GLU A 497 -0.62 7.10 24.59
C GLU A 497 -1.64 6.44 25.54
N GLY A 498 -1.18 5.55 26.43
CA GLY A 498 -1.95 4.92 27.49
C GLY A 498 -2.57 3.56 27.13
N LEU A 499 -2.40 3.04 25.91
CA LEU A 499 -2.74 1.65 25.62
C LEU A 499 -1.72 0.74 26.28
N SER A 500 -2.20 -0.39 26.80
CA SER A 500 -1.35 -1.29 27.56
C SER A 500 -1.73 -2.73 27.36
N PHE A 501 -0.73 -3.58 27.49
CA PHE A 501 -0.85 -5.02 27.51
C PHE A 501 -0.47 -5.54 28.88
N THR A 502 -1.38 -6.30 29.48
CA THR A 502 -1.16 -6.97 30.74
C THR A 502 -0.98 -8.45 30.49
N THR A 503 0.17 -8.99 30.90
CA THR A 503 0.44 -10.42 30.83
C THR A 503 -0.57 -11.23 31.65
N LYS A 504 -0.76 -12.51 31.31
CA LYS A 504 -1.36 -13.44 32.28
C LYS A 504 -0.44 -13.58 33.50
N PRO A 505 -0.95 -14.00 34.66
CA PRO A 505 -0.11 -14.13 35.84
C PRO A 505 1.08 -15.08 35.63
N ILE A 506 2.27 -14.60 35.94
CA ILE A 506 3.55 -15.28 35.73
C ILE A 506 3.93 -16.01 37.00
N MET A 507 4.16 -17.32 36.88
CA MET A 507 4.53 -18.17 38.01
C MET A 507 6.05 -18.24 38.18
N LEU A 508 6.58 -17.63 39.23
CA LEU A 508 7.99 -17.70 39.63
C LEU A 508 8.20 -18.75 40.71
N SER A 509 8.92 -19.82 40.38
CA SER A 509 9.31 -20.87 41.32
C SER A 509 10.82 -20.83 41.60
N ILE A 510 11.19 -20.47 42.82
CA ILE A 510 12.58 -20.51 43.28
C ILE A 510 12.80 -21.83 44.03
N ILE A 511 13.63 -22.71 43.47
CA ILE A 511 13.84 -24.08 43.95
C ILE A 511 15.28 -24.33 44.42
N PRO A 512 15.53 -25.32 45.30
CA PRO A 512 16.88 -25.67 45.74
C PRO A 512 17.82 -26.04 44.57
N LYS A 513 19.10 -25.65 44.67
CA LYS A 513 20.13 -25.95 43.64
C LYS A 513 20.18 -27.43 43.28
N LEU A 514 20.13 -28.30 44.28
CA LEU A 514 20.16 -29.76 44.09
C LEU A 514 18.98 -30.23 43.23
N GLN A 515 17.77 -29.71 43.49
CA GLN A 515 16.55 -30.02 42.74
C GLN A 515 16.54 -29.40 41.33
N TYR A 516 17.24 -28.28 41.11
CA TYR A 516 17.35 -27.69 39.78
C TYR A 516 18.29 -28.50 38.87
N TYR A 517 19.47 -28.92 39.38
CA TYR A 517 20.50 -29.55 38.54
C TYR A 517 20.44 -31.08 38.46
N TYR A 518 19.63 -31.78 39.27
CA TYR A 518 19.63 -33.26 39.27
C TYR A 518 19.28 -33.87 37.90
N ARG A 519 18.35 -33.27 37.13
CA ARG A 519 17.97 -33.79 35.81
C ARG A 519 19.11 -33.71 34.81
N ILE A 520 19.86 -32.61 34.84
CA ILE A 520 21.04 -32.39 33.99
C ILE A 520 22.14 -33.38 34.39
N ALA A 521 22.35 -33.58 35.69
CA ALA A 521 23.31 -34.56 36.19
C ALA A 521 22.99 -35.97 35.68
N VAL A 522 21.74 -36.42 35.80
CA VAL A 522 21.28 -37.73 35.31
C VAL A 522 21.51 -37.89 33.79
N MET A 523 21.19 -36.87 32.99
CA MET A 523 21.39 -36.91 31.53
C MET A 523 22.87 -37.05 31.16
N ILE A 524 23.76 -36.32 31.83
CA ILE A 524 25.21 -36.40 31.61
C ILE A 524 25.72 -37.80 31.98
N THR A 525 25.25 -38.38 33.10
CA THR A 525 25.62 -39.74 33.50
C THR A 525 25.17 -40.77 32.46
N CYS A 526 23.95 -40.65 31.92
CA CYS A 526 23.45 -41.54 30.86
C CYS A 526 24.28 -41.43 29.56
N LEU A 527 24.66 -40.21 29.14
CA LEU A 527 25.51 -40.01 27.96
C LEU A 527 26.90 -40.62 28.13
N LEU A 528 27.49 -40.52 29.33
CA LEU A 528 28.77 -41.15 29.67
C LEU A 528 28.67 -42.68 29.62
N ILE A 529 27.61 -43.27 30.17
CA ILE A 529 27.39 -44.72 30.12
C ILE A 529 27.20 -45.18 28.67
N GLY A 530 26.44 -44.43 27.87
CA GLY A 530 26.21 -44.72 26.45
C GLY A 530 27.48 -44.70 25.61
N SER A 531 28.38 -43.72 25.84
CA SER A 531 29.64 -43.61 25.10
C SER A 531 30.60 -44.77 25.41
N ILE A 532 30.66 -45.19 26.68
CA ILE A 532 31.47 -46.35 27.12
C ILE A 532 30.98 -47.65 26.46
N LEU A 533 29.66 -47.86 26.42
CA LEU A 533 29.06 -49.03 25.76
C LEU A 533 29.35 -49.06 24.25
N PHE A 534 29.21 -47.91 23.58
CA PHE A 534 29.49 -47.79 22.15
C PHE A 534 30.95 -48.12 21.82
N PHE A 535 31.90 -47.63 22.62
CA PHE A 535 33.33 -47.90 22.42
C PHE A 535 33.67 -49.39 22.56
N SER A 536 33.03 -50.09 23.52
CA SER A 536 33.21 -51.53 23.72
C SER A 536 32.74 -52.36 22.51
N ILE A 537 31.59 -51.99 21.92
CA ILE A 537 31.02 -52.68 20.74
C ILE A 537 31.89 -52.44 19.50
N TYR A 538 32.35 -51.21 19.28
CA TYR A 538 33.20 -50.85 18.14
C TYR A 538 34.50 -51.69 18.10
N ARG A 539 35.09 -51.96 19.26
CA ARG A 539 36.33 -52.75 19.37
C ARG A 539 36.15 -54.22 18.97
N LYS A 540 34.97 -54.82 19.19
CA LYS A 540 34.67 -56.21 18.81
C LYS A 540 34.52 -56.41 17.29
N MET A 541 34.10 -55.39 16.54
CA MET A 541 33.81 -55.54 15.10
C MET A 541 35.04 -55.57 14.19
N LYS A 542 36.22 -55.13 14.64
CA LYS A 542 37.45 -55.00 13.82
C LYS A 542 38.45 -56.17 13.88
N ALA A 543 38.10 -57.34 14.41
CA ALA A 543 39.02 -58.49 14.46
C ALA A 543 39.23 -59.16 13.07
N PRO A 544 40.46 -59.57 12.67
CA PRO A 544 40.75 -60.15 11.35
C PRO A 544 40.19 -61.56 11.14
N LYS A 545 39.74 -61.88 9.90
CA LYS A 545 39.16 -63.19 9.49
C LYS A 545 40.25 -64.16 8.97
N ARG A 546 40.12 -65.47 9.23
CA ARG A 546 41.05 -66.55 8.77
C ARG A 546 40.65 -67.05 7.36
N THR A 547 41.58 -67.14 6.42
CA THR A 547 41.35 -67.63 5.04
C THR A 547 42.42 -68.64 4.61
N PHE A 548 42.10 -69.53 3.67
CA PHE A 548 43.06 -70.49 3.11
C PHE A 548 44.08 -69.80 2.20
N THR A 549 45.35 -70.16 2.33
CA THR A 549 46.44 -69.59 1.52
C THR A 549 47.35 -70.69 1.00
N GLY A 550 47.97 -70.52 -0.18
CA GLY A 550 48.99 -71.44 -0.71
C GLY A 550 48.46 -72.57 -1.60
N LYS A 551 49.30 -73.59 -1.81
CA LYS A 551 48.97 -74.81 -2.56
C LYS A 551 49.51 -76.05 -1.87
N ILE A 552 48.85 -77.19 -2.08
CA ILE A 552 49.35 -78.50 -1.67
C ILE A 552 49.68 -79.30 -2.92
N ASN A 553 50.91 -79.78 -3.00
CA ASN A 553 51.32 -80.75 -4.03
C ASN A 553 51.29 -82.14 -3.41
N GLY A 554 50.69 -83.13 -4.07
CA GLY A 554 50.61 -84.51 -3.58
C GLY A 554 51.29 -85.48 -4.52
N TYR A 555 52.05 -86.44 -3.98
CA TYR A 555 52.72 -87.49 -4.76
C TYR A 555 52.31 -88.84 -4.18
N PHE A 556 51.75 -89.72 -5.01
CA PHE A 556 51.50 -91.10 -4.62
C PHE A 556 52.79 -91.90 -4.75
N ILE A 557 53.23 -92.51 -3.66
CA ILE A 557 54.51 -93.22 -3.59
C ILE A 557 54.30 -94.71 -3.86
N ASN A 558 53.25 -95.26 -3.26
CA ASN A 558 52.85 -96.64 -3.45
C ASN A 558 51.32 -96.73 -3.45
N LEU A 559 50.78 -97.65 -4.23
CA LEU A 559 49.34 -97.90 -4.36
C LEU A 559 49.11 -99.40 -4.40
N LYS A 560 48.07 -99.88 -3.71
CA LYS A 560 47.72 -101.31 -3.59
C LYS A 560 47.54 -102.00 -4.95
N ASP A 561 47.03 -101.25 -5.91
CA ASP A 561 46.70 -101.61 -7.28
C ASP A 561 47.85 -101.40 -8.27
N LYS A 562 49.02 -100.90 -7.81
CA LYS A 562 50.26 -100.66 -8.59
C LYS A 562 50.11 -99.78 -9.84
N GLU A 563 49.02 -99.04 -9.95
CA GLU A 563 48.76 -98.11 -11.05
C GLU A 563 49.48 -96.78 -10.80
N GLU A 564 50.02 -96.15 -11.85
CA GLU A 564 50.76 -94.90 -11.73
C GLU A 564 49.80 -93.70 -11.79
N VAL A 565 49.74 -92.91 -10.70
CA VAL A 565 48.89 -91.70 -10.60
C VAL A 565 49.77 -90.45 -10.69
N PRO A 566 49.45 -89.48 -11.57
CA PRO A 566 50.27 -88.29 -11.73
C PRO A 566 50.26 -87.39 -10.49
N PRO A 567 51.31 -86.56 -10.27
CA PRO A 567 51.37 -85.63 -9.15
C PRO A 567 50.18 -84.68 -9.06
N LEU A 568 49.61 -84.58 -7.87
CA LEU A 568 48.51 -83.69 -7.50
C LEU A 568 49.03 -82.26 -7.29
N THR A 569 48.35 -81.25 -7.80
CA THR A 569 48.59 -79.85 -7.40
C THR A 569 47.26 -79.15 -7.11
N ILE A 570 47.04 -78.78 -5.85
CA ILE A 570 45.78 -78.19 -5.38
C ILE A 570 46.07 -76.80 -4.83
N SER A 571 45.53 -75.80 -5.49
CA SER A 571 45.58 -74.43 -5.00
C SER A 571 44.49 -74.18 -3.95
N LEU A 572 44.89 -73.83 -2.73
CA LEU A 572 43.97 -73.72 -1.59
C LEU A 572 43.08 -72.47 -1.63
N TYR A 573 43.43 -71.45 -2.44
CA TYR A 573 42.57 -70.28 -2.66
C TYR A 573 41.21 -70.65 -3.27
N LYS A 574 41.11 -71.79 -3.97
CA LYS A 574 39.83 -72.28 -4.52
C LYS A 574 38.79 -72.59 -3.44
N PHE A 575 39.21 -72.65 -2.18
CA PHE A 575 38.37 -72.99 -1.05
C PHE A 575 38.25 -71.85 -0.02
N GLU A 576 38.51 -70.59 -0.40
CA GLU A 576 38.49 -69.41 0.48
C GLU A 576 37.22 -69.26 1.35
N ASN A 577 36.08 -69.78 0.88
CA ASN A 577 34.80 -69.70 1.59
C ASN A 577 34.48 -70.93 2.46
N LYS A 578 35.32 -71.97 2.47
CA LYS A 578 35.12 -73.16 3.31
C LYS A 578 35.83 -73.00 4.66
N LYS A 579 35.20 -73.50 5.73
CA LYS A 579 35.80 -73.57 7.07
C LYS A 579 36.81 -74.72 7.22
N ARG A 580 36.64 -75.80 6.43
CA ARG A 580 37.51 -76.98 6.39
C ARG A 580 37.42 -77.67 5.02
N ILE A 581 38.44 -78.42 4.64
CA ILE A 581 38.51 -79.20 3.39
C ILE A 581 39.09 -80.58 3.74
N SER A 582 38.49 -81.68 3.28
CA SER A 582 39.03 -83.02 3.51
C SER A 582 40.05 -83.43 2.45
N LEU A 583 40.91 -84.41 2.75
CA LEU A 583 41.87 -84.97 1.81
C LEU A 583 41.17 -85.67 0.64
N GLU A 584 40.03 -86.30 0.89
CA GLU A 584 39.17 -86.85 -0.18
C GLU A 584 38.67 -85.75 -1.13
N GLU A 585 38.11 -84.65 -0.61
CA GLU A 585 37.67 -83.51 -1.43
C GLU A 585 38.84 -82.94 -2.26
N MET A 586 40.04 -82.93 -1.68
CA MET A 586 41.27 -82.49 -2.34
C MET A 586 41.66 -83.38 -3.51
N ILE A 587 41.62 -84.70 -3.34
CA ILE A 587 41.93 -85.71 -4.37
C ILE A 587 40.91 -85.64 -5.52
N VAL A 588 39.62 -85.56 -5.19
CA VAL A 588 38.53 -85.39 -6.18
C VAL A 588 38.70 -84.08 -6.97
N CYS A 589 39.00 -82.97 -6.31
CA CYS A 589 39.24 -81.68 -6.98
C CYS A 589 40.40 -81.71 -7.98
N ALA A 590 41.36 -82.61 -7.80
CA ALA A 590 42.49 -82.79 -8.70
C ALA A 590 42.25 -83.88 -9.78
N ARG A 591 40.99 -84.30 -9.95
CA ARG A 591 40.52 -85.23 -11.00
C ARG A 591 41.12 -86.63 -10.93
N VAL A 592 41.39 -87.12 -9.71
CA VAL A 592 41.74 -88.51 -9.46
C VAL A 592 40.50 -89.22 -8.91
N ASP A 593 39.78 -89.93 -9.78
CA ASP A 593 38.57 -90.71 -9.41
C ASP A 593 38.96 -92.09 -8.86
N LYS A 594 39.59 -92.09 -7.67
CA LYS A 594 39.88 -93.30 -6.90
C LYS A 594 39.44 -93.13 -5.43
N PRO A 595 38.65 -94.06 -4.87
CA PRO A 595 38.28 -94.00 -3.47
C PRO A 595 39.44 -94.46 -2.57
N PHE A 596 39.93 -93.58 -1.70
CA PHE A 596 40.87 -93.92 -0.63
C PHE A 596 40.10 -94.08 0.69
N LEU A 597 40.28 -95.23 1.35
CA LEU A 597 39.52 -95.56 2.56
C LEU A 597 39.71 -94.48 3.63
N ASN A 598 38.61 -93.88 4.08
CA ASN A 598 38.53 -92.86 5.15
C ASN A 598 39.35 -91.58 4.93
N ALA A 599 39.74 -91.24 3.69
CA ALA A 599 40.39 -89.96 3.38
C ALA A 599 39.51 -88.72 3.69
N SER A 600 38.20 -88.90 3.83
CA SER A 600 37.25 -87.87 4.28
C SER A 600 37.47 -87.41 5.72
N GLN A 601 38.12 -88.23 6.55
CA GLN A 601 38.40 -87.98 7.97
C GLN A 601 39.77 -87.32 8.22
N ILE A 602 40.51 -87.02 7.15
CA ILE A 602 41.72 -86.19 7.20
C ILE A 602 41.33 -84.83 6.63
N TYR A 603 41.47 -83.74 7.38
CA TYR A 603 41.05 -82.43 6.91
C TYR A 603 42.00 -81.29 7.31
N PHE A 604 41.86 -80.20 6.56
CA PHE A 604 42.62 -78.97 6.67
C PHE A 604 41.68 -77.80 7.00
N GLU A 605 42.08 -76.89 7.89
CA GLU A 605 41.37 -75.64 8.25
C GLU A 605 42.27 -74.42 8.00
N PRO A 606 41.72 -73.21 7.75
CA PRO A 606 42.53 -72.01 7.58
C PRO A 606 43.11 -71.53 8.94
N GLY A 607 44.43 -71.35 8.99
CA GLY A 607 45.14 -70.81 10.15
C GLY A 607 45.36 -69.30 10.06
N PHE A 608 45.95 -68.71 11.10
CA PHE A 608 46.46 -67.34 11.04
C PHE A 608 47.84 -67.31 10.35
N ASP A 609 48.26 -66.17 9.83
CA ASP A 609 49.62 -65.94 9.33
C ASP A 609 50.14 -66.97 8.31
N LYS A 610 49.39 -67.17 7.21
CA LYS A 610 49.78 -68.02 6.07
C LYS A 610 49.99 -69.50 6.44
N SER A 611 49.31 -69.96 7.49
CA SER A 611 49.31 -71.36 7.93
C SER A 611 47.98 -72.05 7.64
N ILE A 612 48.02 -73.38 7.58
CA ILE A 612 46.82 -74.22 7.58
C ILE A 612 46.90 -75.18 8.76
N VAL A 613 45.77 -75.60 9.30
CA VAL A 613 45.73 -76.57 10.40
C VAL A 613 45.37 -77.92 9.82
N PHE A 614 46.23 -78.91 10.00
CA PHE A 614 45.99 -80.31 9.65
C PHE A 614 45.42 -81.07 10.83
N TYR A 615 44.47 -81.96 10.55
CA TYR A 615 43.86 -82.83 11.53
C TYR A 615 43.55 -84.19 10.89
N ASN A 616 43.93 -85.26 11.57
CA ASN A 616 43.66 -86.62 11.15
C ASN A 616 42.87 -87.35 12.26
N SER A 617 41.63 -87.72 11.98
CA SER A 617 40.82 -88.60 12.83
C SER A 617 40.64 -90.02 12.27
N SER A 618 41.23 -90.32 11.10
CA SER A 618 41.18 -91.65 10.48
C SER A 618 42.13 -92.65 11.16
N ALA A 619 42.08 -93.92 10.75
CA ALA A 619 43.05 -94.91 11.18
C ALA A 619 44.40 -94.80 10.45
N ALA A 620 44.50 -93.98 9.38
CA ALA A 620 45.72 -93.72 8.64
C ALA A 620 46.82 -93.15 9.53
N THR A 621 48.07 -93.52 9.24
CA THR A 621 49.24 -93.01 9.94
C THR A 621 49.77 -91.82 9.18
N ALA A 622 49.87 -90.66 9.85
CA ALA A 622 50.40 -89.44 9.25
C ALA A 622 51.72 -89.07 9.95
N MET A 623 52.74 -88.70 9.18
CA MET A 623 53.96 -88.09 9.67
C MET A 623 54.04 -86.67 9.14
N ILE A 624 54.36 -85.70 10.00
CA ILE A 624 54.59 -84.32 9.59
C ILE A 624 56.10 -84.09 9.65
N ASN A 625 56.69 -83.82 8.49
CA ASN A 625 58.13 -83.86 8.23
C ASN A 625 58.74 -85.24 8.58
N SER A 626 59.22 -85.42 9.81
CA SER A 626 59.86 -86.66 10.29
C SER A 626 59.27 -87.16 11.61
N GLU A 627 58.20 -86.53 12.12
CA GLU A 627 57.55 -86.89 13.39
C GLU A 627 56.16 -87.49 13.14
N ILE A 628 55.81 -88.54 13.89
CA ILE A 628 54.48 -89.16 13.83
C ILE A 628 53.45 -88.18 14.42
N ALA A 629 52.44 -87.84 13.62
CA ALA A 629 51.32 -87.01 14.07
C ALA A 629 50.29 -87.86 14.82
N CYS A 630 50.02 -87.49 16.08
CA CYS A 630 49.00 -88.12 16.90
C CYS A 630 47.60 -87.90 16.31
N LYS A 631 46.78 -88.95 16.35
CA LYS A 631 45.38 -88.88 15.94
C LYS A 631 44.61 -87.89 16.82
N ASN A 632 43.61 -87.23 16.24
CA ASN A 632 42.73 -86.25 16.89
C ASN A 632 43.43 -85.01 17.49
N VAL A 633 44.65 -84.70 17.04
CA VAL A 633 45.38 -83.48 17.42
C VAL A 633 45.47 -82.54 16.21
N LYS A 634 45.31 -81.22 16.46
CA LYS A 634 45.42 -80.17 15.44
C LYS A 634 46.87 -79.72 15.30
N TYR A 635 47.43 -79.82 14.10
CA TYR A 635 48.80 -79.42 13.78
C TYR A 635 48.80 -78.20 12.89
N THR A 636 49.52 -77.15 13.27
CA THR A 636 49.66 -75.96 12.42
C THR A 636 50.80 -76.17 11.42
N LEU A 637 50.46 -76.22 10.13
CA LEU A 637 51.37 -76.39 9.03
C LEU A 637 51.75 -75.03 8.44
N ARG A 638 53.05 -74.83 8.21
CA ARG A 638 53.60 -73.65 7.55
C ARG A 638 54.13 -74.05 6.17
N TYR A 639 54.41 -73.08 5.31
CA TYR A 639 55.00 -73.40 4.01
C TYR A 639 56.28 -74.21 4.15
N LYS A 640 56.52 -75.12 3.20
CA LYS A 640 57.56 -76.15 3.16
C LYS A 640 57.36 -77.32 4.14
N THR A 641 56.23 -77.39 4.84
CA THR A 641 55.88 -78.58 5.63
C THR A 641 55.52 -79.74 4.69
N LYS A 642 56.09 -80.90 4.97
CA LYS A 642 55.77 -82.17 4.31
C LYS A 642 54.87 -83.01 5.20
N ILE A 643 53.93 -83.73 4.62
CA ILE A 643 53.05 -84.65 5.32
C ILE A 643 53.12 -85.97 4.58
N TYR A 644 53.55 -87.02 5.24
CA TYR A 644 53.50 -88.37 4.73
C TYR A 644 52.27 -89.07 5.30
N ILE A 645 51.44 -89.69 4.48
CA ILE A 645 50.23 -90.37 4.93
C ILE A 645 50.25 -91.79 4.35
N THR A 646 50.33 -92.78 5.24
CA THR A 646 50.11 -94.18 4.92
C THR A 646 48.65 -94.49 5.24
N PHE A 647 47.87 -94.84 4.21
CA PHE A 647 46.44 -95.12 4.33
C PHE A 647 46.16 -96.41 5.10
N GLU A 648 44.90 -96.61 5.49
CA GLU A 648 44.47 -97.72 6.35
C GLU A 648 44.67 -99.11 5.72
N ASP A 649 44.85 -99.18 4.40
CA ASP A 649 45.18 -100.42 3.70
C ASP A 649 46.62 -100.89 3.94
N GLY A 650 47.44 -100.08 4.60
CA GLY A 650 48.83 -100.37 4.97
C GLY A 650 49.80 -100.45 3.78
N ILE A 651 49.34 -100.11 2.57
CA ILE A 651 50.13 -100.23 1.33
C ILE A 651 50.13 -98.91 0.57
N SER A 652 49.00 -98.20 0.52
CA SER A 652 48.89 -96.96 -0.23
C SER A 652 49.49 -95.81 0.56
N GLU A 653 50.34 -95.02 -0.08
CA GLU A 653 51.10 -93.94 0.56
C GLU A 653 51.07 -92.67 -0.30
N ILE A 654 50.81 -91.53 0.34
CA ILE A 654 50.82 -90.21 -0.28
C ILE A 654 51.70 -89.23 0.50
N GLU A 655 52.55 -88.50 -0.20
CA GLU A 655 53.34 -87.39 0.36
C GLU A 655 52.76 -86.05 -0.12
N LEU A 656 52.33 -85.21 0.83
CA LEU A 656 51.77 -83.88 0.59
C LEU A 656 52.76 -82.79 0.99
N HIS A 657 53.00 -81.82 0.11
CA HIS A 657 53.87 -80.67 0.37
C HIS A 657 53.03 -79.39 0.38
N TYR A 658 52.94 -78.76 1.55
CA TYR A 658 52.29 -77.45 1.66
C TYR A 658 53.27 -76.34 1.27
N ASN A 659 53.00 -75.69 0.15
CA ASN A 659 53.90 -74.71 -0.46
C ASN A 659 53.19 -73.38 -0.69
N LYS A 660 53.99 -72.33 -0.84
CA LYS A 660 53.48 -71.04 -1.32
C LYS A 660 52.95 -71.24 -2.75
N ALA A 661 51.74 -70.81 -3.00
CA ALA A 661 51.26 -70.63 -4.37
C ALA A 661 51.93 -69.36 -4.90
N ASN A 662 52.85 -69.52 -5.85
CA ASN A 662 53.25 -68.40 -6.69
C ASN A 662 52.08 -68.14 -7.64
N PRO A 663 51.62 -66.89 -7.81
CA PRO A 663 50.64 -66.59 -8.83
C PRO A 663 51.25 -66.99 -10.18
N THR A 664 50.74 -68.06 -10.77
CA THR A 664 50.87 -68.27 -12.21
C THR A 664 50.09 -67.13 -12.86
N THR A 665 50.79 -66.29 -13.60
CA THR A 665 50.23 -65.26 -14.49
C THR A 665 49.05 -65.77 -15.31
#